data_AF-A0A2V1ATI3-F1
#
_entry.id   AF-A0A2V1ATI3-F1
#
_cell.length_a   1.000
_cell.length_b   1.000
_cell.length_c   1.000
_cell.angle_alpha   90.00
_cell.angle_beta   90.00
_cell.angle_gamma   90.00
#
_symmetry.space_group_name_H-M   'P 1'
#
loop_
_entity.id
_entity.type
_entity.pdbx_description
1 polymer ?
#
loop_
_entity_poly.entity_id
_entity_poly.type
_entity_poly.pdbx_seq_one_letter_code
_entity_poly.pdbx_strand_id
1 'polypeptide(L)'
;MDYAKLLGKDVTQEIHALFTEAIDPAQFSANLAKASEPLWRPSPAPVAGIDRIFRYGVHLLGEAVDYQPEEAERLQPPKIVENDSARESSEDEEDITAQSLARDENGSAHDISALPAPRKSLARETEGTSDGVDSGLGSALGSGSDGPKERRESVVSISEDTVESPPLGELDVAARNLLVTRIASVLRLWFGNLWEASKKNNLDAVGIVFDVPGSKGRLTEKHLAELLLRVKWFMDAVLNLPKSHIGYLGSFKELILLIHEILRGLYKAIALERDKPGSMRFLIVKSVLHSFFKVDFSQTLDNINAQTWKSTEQIEQAGASKNDIRLSYETLMQLYVIQGSLASSPVNILLLDKVSLSLDITTIRTTSPNIYTNYFSYKNFEDPEVLSHYSSRIVPVLAANFNYFYGLMDDMQSHTLNHSSFFSWITGHKLSGSGYMSIDTAEQVTSLEKNCKNLSSVKKLKHDPLLEEILRFECTSRLNAVGVIQAEDERALRAPGFLNVTLLIYSLSQNPTFIKVLTTQNEEKLESVSILRLWLCVSSYVLHHQVRSKINTFSARLVLLTLLKLVSKKSGPMEQLKTMTINEFKWKLCHHRSPVVPNDLGGKGEKNILLYIVDVIQIVLRFNLNKKLDLDNCKIALTILYHILLEFEETPVDNIGAYRWVELYRTLIHFVKFVAKNFNEEDLKYVVEEVYSIFDLILGPSYDGIFEISEDSWIMGSHSVKSVKYDLLLTMLQHLQPLVNIYGRFLPKKENTKRTELYLTRLTEEFDLSETRERDLYEVNAKLSKIMSELGTNPEDHKKEKPPLTTVSLGAFNYADTFKYLDRYQDYIDFDKQVEILDMFAVLYDFTWVSRRGKK
;
A
#
# COMPACT_ATOMS: atom_id res chain seq x y z
N MET A 1 39.02 -19.11 -5.56
CA MET A 1 38.26 -20.29 -5.10
C MET A 1 37.83 -21.12 -6.31
N ASP A 2 37.94 -22.46 -6.24
CA ASP A 2 37.38 -23.38 -7.25
C ASP A 2 35.95 -23.77 -6.88
N TYR A 3 34.99 -22.99 -7.39
CA TYR A 3 33.57 -23.16 -7.09
C TYR A 3 32.97 -24.47 -7.63
N ALA A 4 33.65 -25.18 -8.53
CA ALA A 4 33.18 -26.47 -9.05
C ALA A 4 33.21 -27.58 -7.98
N LYS A 5 34.07 -27.44 -6.96
CA LYS A 5 34.22 -28.41 -5.87
C LYS A 5 33.08 -28.34 -4.85
N LEU A 6 32.43 -27.18 -4.68
CA LEU A 6 31.36 -26.89 -3.69
C LEU A 6 30.15 -27.84 -3.72
N LEU A 7 30.05 -28.69 -4.73
CA LEU A 7 28.95 -29.63 -4.96
C LEU A 7 29.35 -31.10 -4.70
N GLY A 8 30.58 -31.34 -4.27
CA GLY A 8 31.09 -32.66 -3.91
C GLY A 8 30.48 -33.22 -2.61
N LYS A 9 30.85 -34.46 -2.26
CA LYS A 9 30.37 -35.10 -1.02
C LYS A 9 31.10 -34.63 0.23
N ASP A 10 32.34 -34.14 0.10
CA ASP A 10 33.23 -33.79 1.21
C ASP A 10 33.85 -32.41 0.92
N VAL A 11 33.16 -31.35 1.37
CA VAL A 11 33.43 -29.95 0.93
C VAL A 11 33.31 -28.91 2.04
N THR A 12 33.35 -29.33 3.30
CA THR A 12 33.12 -28.45 4.45
C THR A 12 34.12 -27.29 4.50
N GLN A 13 35.38 -27.53 4.09
CA GLN A 13 36.40 -26.48 4.04
C GLN A 13 36.16 -25.47 2.90
N GLU A 14 35.77 -25.93 1.72
CA GLU A 14 35.44 -25.06 0.60
C GLU A 14 34.16 -24.27 0.85
N ILE A 15 33.15 -24.87 1.50
CA ILE A 15 31.93 -24.15 1.92
C ILE A 15 32.28 -23.14 3.02
N HIS A 16 33.14 -23.47 3.97
CA HIS A 16 33.61 -22.50 4.97
C HIS A 16 34.29 -21.29 4.32
N ALA A 17 35.25 -21.55 3.43
CA ALA A 17 35.96 -20.51 2.67
C ALA A 17 35.01 -19.63 1.83
N LEU A 18 33.84 -20.16 1.42
CA LEU A 18 32.87 -19.40 0.62
C LEU A 18 32.31 -18.21 1.40
N PHE A 19 32.16 -18.39 2.72
CA PHE A 19 31.64 -17.39 3.62
C PHE A 19 32.72 -16.56 4.31
N THR A 20 33.92 -17.13 4.50
CA THR A 20 35.01 -16.47 5.22
C THR A 20 36.03 -15.77 4.33
N GLU A 21 36.10 -16.07 3.02
CA GLU A 21 37.02 -15.42 2.08
C GLU A 21 36.30 -14.41 1.16
N ALA A 22 37.07 -13.58 0.44
CA ALA A 22 36.51 -12.70 -0.58
C ALA A 22 36.10 -13.52 -1.82
N ILE A 23 34.84 -13.40 -2.21
CA ILE A 23 34.29 -14.09 -3.39
C ILE A 23 34.17 -13.15 -4.60
N ASP A 24 34.33 -13.69 -5.80
CA ASP A 24 33.89 -13.03 -7.03
C ASP A 24 32.39 -13.34 -7.24
N PRO A 25 31.48 -12.36 -7.08
CA PRO A 25 30.04 -12.60 -7.17
C PRO A 25 29.60 -13.14 -8.53
N ALA A 26 30.28 -12.74 -9.62
CA ALA A 26 29.94 -13.17 -10.97
C ALA A 26 30.34 -14.63 -11.20
N GLN A 27 31.54 -15.01 -10.76
CA GLN A 27 32.00 -16.40 -10.83
C GLN A 27 31.18 -17.32 -9.93
N PHE A 28 30.89 -16.89 -8.69
CA PHE A 28 30.03 -17.67 -7.79
C PHE A 28 28.64 -17.89 -8.41
N SER A 29 28.03 -16.84 -8.96
CA SER A 29 26.72 -16.91 -9.59
C SER A 29 26.71 -17.82 -10.82
N ALA A 30 27.73 -17.74 -11.69
CA ALA A 30 27.86 -18.61 -12.85
C ALA A 30 28.00 -20.09 -12.46
N ASN A 31 28.78 -20.38 -11.42
CA ASN A 31 28.99 -21.74 -10.94
C ASN A 31 27.74 -22.29 -10.23
N LEU A 32 27.02 -21.46 -9.46
CA LEU A 32 25.74 -21.84 -8.85
C LEU A 32 24.64 -22.07 -9.90
N ALA A 33 24.63 -21.28 -10.98
CA ALA A 33 23.72 -21.51 -12.11
C ALA A 33 24.01 -22.85 -12.81
N LYS A 34 25.28 -23.22 -12.98
CA LYS A 34 25.69 -24.53 -13.51
C LYS A 34 25.34 -25.67 -12.53
N ALA A 35 25.55 -25.44 -11.23
CA ALA A 35 25.24 -26.38 -10.16
C ALA A 35 23.76 -26.74 -10.07
N SER A 36 22.91 -25.72 -10.30
CA SER A 36 21.46 -25.85 -10.20
C SER A 36 20.82 -26.41 -11.48
N GLU A 37 21.56 -26.63 -12.57
CA GLU A 37 21.04 -27.21 -13.81
C GLU A 37 20.18 -28.48 -13.61
N PRO A 38 20.54 -29.43 -12.73
CA PRO A 38 19.71 -30.60 -12.46
C PRO A 38 18.34 -30.29 -11.83
N LEU A 39 18.20 -29.18 -11.09
CA LEU A 39 16.93 -28.74 -10.50
C LEU A 39 15.90 -28.36 -11.57
N TRP A 40 16.37 -27.94 -12.76
CA TRP A 40 15.52 -27.39 -13.81
C TRP A 40 15.12 -28.41 -14.89
N ARG A 41 15.49 -29.69 -14.71
CA ARG A 41 15.14 -30.77 -15.64
C ARG A 41 13.67 -31.21 -15.46
N PRO A 42 13.04 -31.88 -16.47
CA PRO A 42 11.64 -32.31 -16.41
C PRO A 42 11.28 -33.19 -15.20
N SER A 43 12.28 -33.85 -14.60
CA SER A 43 12.19 -34.51 -13.29
C SER A 43 13.19 -33.83 -12.34
N PRO A 44 12.78 -32.77 -11.63
CA PRO A 44 13.66 -32.05 -10.71
C PRO A 44 14.18 -33.01 -9.64
N ALA A 45 15.51 -33.10 -9.52
CA ALA A 45 16.17 -33.86 -8.46
C ALA A 45 16.88 -32.87 -7.54
N PRO A 46 16.72 -32.95 -6.21
CA PRO A 46 17.40 -32.06 -5.28
C PRO A 46 18.91 -32.21 -5.41
N VAL A 47 19.61 -31.09 -5.28
CA VAL A 47 21.07 -31.05 -5.31
C VAL A 47 21.54 -30.81 -3.88
N ALA A 48 22.05 -31.86 -3.22
CA ALA A 48 22.46 -31.80 -1.81
C ALA A 48 23.48 -30.67 -1.52
N GLY A 49 24.32 -30.30 -2.48
CA GLY A 49 25.25 -29.16 -2.35
C GLY A 49 24.55 -27.81 -2.17
N ILE A 50 23.37 -27.61 -2.79
CA ILE A 50 22.60 -26.35 -2.68
C ILE A 50 22.03 -26.20 -1.26
N ASP A 51 21.51 -27.29 -0.69
CA ASP A 51 20.98 -27.32 0.67
C ASP A 51 22.08 -27.14 1.72
N ARG A 52 23.26 -27.74 1.49
CA ARG A 52 24.43 -27.62 2.37
C ARG A 52 24.92 -26.18 2.47
N ILE A 53 25.03 -25.46 1.35
CA ILE A 53 25.45 -24.04 1.35
C ILE A 53 24.50 -23.22 2.22
N PHE A 54 23.19 -23.41 2.06
CA PHE A 54 22.19 -22.70 2.87
C PHE A 54 22.32 -23.04 4.36
N ARG A 55 22.28 -24.33 4.73
CA ARG A 55 22.36 -24.77 6.14
C ARG A 55 23.63 -24.28 6.81
N TYR A 56 24.76 -24.36 6.11
CA TYR A 56 26.05 -23.90 6.62
C TYR A 56 26.07 -22.38 6.82
N GLY A 57 25.56 -21.61 5.84
CA GLY A 57 25.47 -20.16 5.96
C GLY A 57 24.58 -19.72 7.13
N VAL A 58 23.45 -20.40 7.35
CA VAL A 58 22.59 -20.16 8.52
C VAL A 58 23.35 -20.47 9.81
N HIS A 59 23.98 -21.65 9.91
CA HIS A 59 24.77 -22.05 11.07
C HIS A 59 25.83 -21.01 11.42
N LEU A 60 26.68 -20.68 10.45
CA LEU A 60 27.77 -19.71 10.60
C LEU A 60 27.26 -18.31 10.96
N LEU A 61 26.08 -17.90 10.47
CA LEU A 61 25.48 -16.63 10.89
C LEU A 61 25.18 -16.62 12.39
N GLY A 62 24.70 -17.72 12.95
CA GLY A 62 24.39 -17.80 14.38
C GLY A 62 25.63 -17.70 15.25
N GLU A 63 26.72 -18.33 14.83
CA GLU A 63 28.02 -18.20 15.50
C GLU A 63 28.59 -16.77 15.34
N ALA A 64 28.46 -16.16 14.16
CA ALA A 64 28.97 -14.82 13.92
C ALA A 64 28.26 -13.72 14.72
N VAL A 65 27.00 -13.95 15.10
CA VAL A 65 26.17 -13.00 15.85
C VAL A 65 25.99 -13.38 17.33
N ASP A 66 26.71 -14.40 17.81
CA ASP A 66 26.57 -14.98 19.15
C ASP A 66 25.10 -15.25 19.53
N TYR A 67 24.34 -15.86 18.63
CA TYR A 67 22.92 -16.11 18.85
C TYR A 67 22.70 -17.14 19.98
N GLN A 68 22.11 -16.70 21.10
CA GLN A 68 21.73 -17.57 22.21
C GLN A 68 20.20 -17.76 22.27
N PRO A 69 19.67 -18.98 22.06
CA PRO A 69 18.23 -19.24 22.04
C PRO A 69 17.51 -18.84 23.34
N GLU A 70 18.16 -19.03 24.49
CA GLU A 70 17.58 -18.75 25.82
C GLU A 70 17.49 -17.26 26.16
N GLU A 71 18.37 -16.43 25.61
CA GLU A 71 18.35 -14.96 25.75
C GLU A 71 17.36 -14.33 24.76
N ALA A 72 17.17 -14.96 23.59
CA ALA A 72 16.21 -14.53 22.58
C ALA A 72 14.74 -14.64 23.01
N GLU A 73 14.40 -15.65 23.81
CA GLU A 73 13.08 -15.77 24.44
C GLU A 73 12.86 -14.76 25.59
N ARG A 74 13.94 -14.18 26.13
CA ARG A 74 13.90 -13.20 27.25
C ARG A 74 14.06 -11.74 26.80
N LEU A 75 14.13 -11.45 25.50
CA LEU A 75 14.34 -10.11 24.93
C LEU A 75 15.60 -9.38 25.46
N GLN A 76 16.65 -10.11 25.86
CA GLN A 76 17.91 -9.47 26.25
C GLN A 76 18.78 -9.26 25.01
N PRO A 77 19.17 -8.02 24.64
CA PRO A 77 19.99 -7.79 23.46
C PRO A 77 21.36 -8.51 23.59
N PRO A 78 21.96 -8.97 22.48
CA PRO A 78 23.25 -9.64 22.53
C PRO A 78 24.32 -8.72 23.11
N LYS A 79 25.27 -9.30 23.87
CA LYS A 79 26.44 -8.58 24.38
C LYS A 79 27.40 -8.24 23.23
N ILE A 80 27.11 -7.17 22.51
CA ILE A 80 28.05 -6.57 21.57
C ILE A 80 29.05 -5.74 22.40
N VAL A 81 30.31 -6.17 22.44
CA VAL A 81 31.36 -5.51 23.22
C VAL A 81 31.75 -4.18 22.57
N GLU A 82 31.82 -3.12 23.38
CA GLU A 82 32.23 -1.77 22.99
C GLU A 82 33.70 -1.73 22.57
N ASN A 83 34.01 -1.13 21.42
CA ASN A 83 35.39 -0.81 21.04
C ASN A 83 35.83 0.47 21.77
N ASP A 84 36.32 0.32 23.00
CA ASP A 84 37.07 1.38 23.69
C ASP A 84 38.51 1.40 23.19
N SER A 85 38.75 2.09 22.08
CA SER A 85 40.11 2.42 21.64
C SER A 85 40.21 3.90 21.30
N ALA A 86 40.01 4.76 22.30
CA ALA A 86 40.45 6.15 22.29
C ALA A 86 40.48 6.74 23.72
N ARG A 87 41.50 6.40 24.52
CA ARG A 87 41.88 7.20 25.69
C ARG A 87 43.41 7.21 25.82
N GLU A 88 44.01 8.24 25.25
CA GLU A 88 45.35 8.70 25.64
C GLU A 88 45.22 9.56 26.92
N SER A 89 45.94 9.13 27.95
CA SER A 89 46.62 9.89 29.01
C SER A 89 46.01 11.20 29.54
N SER A 90 45.62 11.20 30.81
CA SER A 90 46.13 12.18 31.78
C SER A 90 45.96 11.67 33.21
N GLU A 91 47.03 11.80 33.98
CA GLU A 91 47.32 11.26 35.29
C GLU A 91 46.47 11.86 36.44
N ASP A 92 46.29 11.03 37.47
CA ASP A 92 46.25 11.30 38.92
C ASP A 92 45.47 12.50 39.50
N GLU A 93 44.45 12.19 40.31
CA GLU A 93 44.39 12.63 41.71
C GLU A 93 43.38 11.78 42.51
N GLU A 94 43.83 11.34 43.68
CA GLU A 94 43.15 10.43 44.61
C GLU A 94 42.11 11.14 45.50
N ASP A 95 41.18 10.32 45.99
CA ASP A 95 40.83 10.18 47.41
C ASP A 95 39.53 10.81 48.02
N ILE A 96 38.83 9.91 48.73
CA ILE A 96 38.15 10.04 50.04
C ILE A 96 36.63 9.76 50.13
N THR A 97 36.40 8.96 51.16
CA THR A 97 35.34 8.09 51.65
C THR A 97 34.09 8.72 52.28
N ALA A 98 32.98 7.99 52.12
CA ALA A 98 31.96 7.57 53.10
C ALA A 98 31.70 8.32 54.43
N GLN A 99 30.41 8.58 54.70
CA GLN A 99 29.71 8.52 56.02
C GLN A 99 28.25 8.11 55.71
N SER A 100 27.61 6.99 56.11
CA SER A 100 27.49 6.17 57.33
C SER A 100 26.54 6.71 58.42
N LEU A 101 25.65 5.82 58.92
CA LEU A 101 24.92 5.80 60.22
C LEU A 101 23.58 6.58 60.29
N ALA A 102 22.50 6.13 60.96
CA ALA A 102 22.13 4.97 61.79
C ALA A 102 20.57 4.86 61.79
N ARG A 103 19.91 3.70 61.71
CA ARG A 103 19.53 2.72 62.76
C ARG A 103 18.85 3.31 64.01
N ASP A 104 17.57 2.96 64.23
CA ASP A 104 17.06 2.52 65.53
C ASP A 104 15.78 1.67 65.40
N GLU A 105 15.62 0.78 66.36
CA GLU A 105 14.80 -0.44 66.41
C GLU A 105 13.38 -0.21 66.97
N ASN A 106 12.41 -1.05 66.57
CA ASN A 106 11.59 -1.92 67.45
C ASN A 106 10.16 -2.19 66.93
N GLY A 107 9.73 -3.44 67.12
CA GLY A 107 8.44 -3.72 67.76
C GLY A 107 7.27 -4.13 66.89
N SER A 108 6.96 -5.43 66.94
CA SER A 108 5.76 -6.11 66.46
C SER A 108 4.42 -5.50 66.90
N ALA A 109 3.40 -5.57 66.04
CA ALA A 109 2.00 -5.64 66.47
C ALA A 109 1.10 -6.44 65.51
N HIS A 110 0.21 -7.17 66.17
CA HIS A 110 -0.81 -8.13 65.75
C HIS A 110 -1.95 -7.59 64.83
N ASP A 111 -2.29 -8.37 63.80
CA ASP A 111 -3.46 -9.28 63.74
C ASP A 111 -4.92 -8.77 63.45
N ILE A 112 -5.67 -9.66 62.77
CA ILE A 112 -7.14 -9.90 62.72
C ILE A 112 -8.08 -9.09 61.78
N SER A 113 -8.62 -9.77 60.75
CA SER A 113 -10.05 -10.18 60.60
C SER A 113 -10.32 -10.69 59.15
N ALA A 114 -10.52 -11.97 58.89
CA ALA A 114 -11.68 -12.85 59.13
C ALA A 114 -12.69 -12.93 57.94
N LEU A 115 -12.50 -14.00 57.15
CA LEU A 115 -13.44 -14.94 56.48
C LEU A 115 -14.96 -14.87 56.87
N PRO A 116 -15.93 -15.34 56.02
CA PRO A 116 -16.08 -16.78 55.75
C PRO A 116 -16.67 -17.25 54.40
N ALA A 117 -16.38 -18.53 54.12
CA ALA A 117 -16.96 -19.39 53.07
C ALA A 117 -18.32 -20.01 53.47
N PRO A 118 -19.02 -20.70 52.54
CA PRO A 118 -20.01 -21.73 52.88
C PRO A 118 -19.56 -23.17 52.52
N ARG A 119 -20.28 -24.13 53.12
CA ARG A 119 -19.91 -25.51 53.49
C ARG A 119 -20.36 -26.62 52.51
N LYS A 120 -19.75 -27.80 52.75
CA LYS A 120 -19.97 -29.19 52.28
C LYS A 120 -21.34 -29.83 52.58
N SER A 121 -21.67 -30.89 51.82
CA SER A 121 -22.24 -32.18 52.29
C SER A 121 -22.21 -33.24 51.15
N LEU A 122 -22.54 -34.54 51.31
CA LEU A 122 -21.89 -35.68 52.00
C LEU A 122 -22.57 -36.98 51.49
N ALA A 123 -21.82 -38.06 51.17
CA ALA A 123 -22.20 -39.51 50.97
C ALA A 123 -23.28 -39.87 49.90
N ARG A 124 -23.43 -41.09 49.32
CA ARG A 124 -23.15 -42.50 49.71
C ARG A 124 -23.17 -43.50 48.50
N GLU A 125 -22.75 -44.73 48.77
CA GLU A 125 -22.53 -46.03 48.03
C GLU A 125 -23.53 -46.56 46.97
N THR A 126 -23.05 -47.37 45.98
CA THR A 126 -23.39 -48.81 45.66
C THR A 126 -22.83 -49.24 44.27
N GLU A 127 -21.93 -50.26 44.20
CA GLU A 127 -22.09 -51.67 43.68
C GLU A 127 -22.39 -51.81 42.17
N GLY A 128 -21.49 -52.35 41.32
CA GLY A 128 -21.22 -53.78 40.97
C GLY A 128 -21.14 -53.85 39.41
N THR A 129 -20.39 -54.68 38.67
CA THR A 129 -19.83 -56.04 38.85
C THR A 129 -18.93 -56.39 37.63
N SER A 130 -18.03 -57.38 37.83
CA SER A 130 -17.44 -58.38 36.90
C SER A 130 -16.57 -57.93 35.70
N ASP A 131 -15.49 -58.59 35.29
CA ASP A 131 -14.71 -59.78 35.70
C ASP A 131 -13.36 -59.68 34.93
N GLY A 132 -12.19 -59.92 35.56
CA GLY A 132 -11.43 -61.17 35.43
C GLY A 132 -10.29 -61.08 34.37
N VAL A 133 -9.10 -61.66 34.46
CA VAL A 133 -8.40 -62.61 35.33
C VAL A 133 -6.89 -62.59 34.93
N ASP A 134 -5.99 -62.69 35.92
CA ASP A 134 -4.61 -63.26 35.94
C ASP A 134 -3.50 -62.84 34.95
N SER A 135 -2.19 -62.92 35.26
CA SER A 135 -1.37 -63.10 36.47
C SER A 135 0.13 -63.07 36.06
N GLY A 136 1.05 -62.81 37.01
CA GLY A 136 2.47 -63.23 36.93
C GLY A 136 3.51 -62.10 36.96
N LEU A 137 3.82 -61.50 38.13
CA LEU A 137 4.95 -61.79 39.06
C LEU A 137 6.39 -61.55 38.54
N GLY A 138 7.10 -60.64 39.20
CA GLY A 138 8.56 -60.48 39.10
C GLY A 138 9.13 -59.21 39.75
N SER A 139 9.20 -59.20 41.08
CA SER A 139 9.74 -58.14 41.96
C SER A 139 11.25 -57.86 41.79
N ALA A 140 11.68 -56.58 41.82
CA ALA A 140 12.74 -56.08 42.73
C ALA A 140 12.93 -54.54 42.67
N LEU A 141 12.52 -53.89 43.77
CA LEU A 141 13.09 -52.73 44.48
C LEU A 141 13.87 -51.62 43.74
N GLY A 142 13.39 -50.37 43.91
CA GLY A 142 14.20 -49.16 43.75
C GLY A 142 13.40 -47.85 43.85
N SER A 143 13.28 -47.32 45.06
CA SER A 143 12.90 -45.95 45.50
C SER A 143 12.64 -44.84 44.45
N GLY A 144 11.55 -44.10 44.65
CA GLY A 144 11.43 -42.70 44.20
C GLY A 144 10.01 -42.30 43.79
N SER A 145 9.34 -41.52 44.64
CA SER A 145 8.00 -40.96 44.45
C SER A 145 7.88 -40.12 43.17
N ASP A 146 6.84 -40.37 42.38
CA ASP A 146 6.46 -39.52 41.25
C ASP A 146 4.93 -39.33 41.17
N GLY A 147 4.52 -38.17 40.68
CA GLY A 147 3.15 -37.82 40.30
C GLY A 147 2.83 -36.32 40.49
N PRO A 148 2.13 -35.67 39.55
CA PRO A 148 2.42 -35.61 38.12
C PRO A 148 2.54 -34.12 37.66
N LYS A 149 3.54 -33.82 36.83
CA LYS A 149 3.55 -32.58 36.03
C LYS A 149 3.23 -32.92 34.59
N GLU A 150 2.20 -32.25 34.07
CA GLU A 150 1.84 -32.22 32.66
C GLU A 150 3.08 -31.94 31.79
N ARG A 151 3.46 -32.91 30.95
CA ARG A 151 4.46 -32.70 29.91
C ARG A 151 3.87 -31.82 28.82
N ARG A 152 4.28 -30.55 28.80
CA ARG A 152 4.44 -29.77 27.57
C ARG A 152 5.71 -30.27 26.88
N GLU A 153 5.56 -31.11 25.85
CA GLU A 153 6.65 -31.44 24.94
C GLU A 153 6.77 -30.33 23.89
N SER A 154 7.76 -29.45 24.07
CA SER A 154 8.27 -28.59 22.99
C SER A 154 9.75 -28.28 23.21
N VAL A 155 10.60 -29.30 23.18
CA VAL A 155 12.02 -29.15 22.85
C VAL A 155 12.38 -30.34 21.98
N VAL A 156 12.42 -30.13 20.66
CA VAL A 156 12.92 -31.14 19.73
C VAL A 156 14.44 -31.08 19.79
N SER A 157 15.04 -32.13 20.35
CA SER A 157 16.45 -32.45 20.20
C SER A 157 16.81 -32.48 18.71
N ILE A 158 17.84 -31.71 18.36
CA ILE A 158 18.47 -31.69 17.04
C ILE A 158 18.98 -33.10 16.77
N SER A 159 18.43 -33.79 15.78
CA SER A 159 18.99 -35.06 15.31
C SER A 159 20.35 -34.80 14.65
N GLU A 160 21.35 -35.52 15.13
CA GLU A 160 22.72 -35.64 14.69
C GLU A 160 22.84 -35.79 13.16
N ASP A 161 23.19 -34.69 12.49
CA ASP A 161 24.03 -34.67 11.29
C ASP A 161 24.93 -33.44 11.48
N THR A 162 25.90 -33.59 12.40
CA THR A 162 26.85 -32.54 12.78
C THR A 162 27.79 -32.25 11.61
N VAL A 163 27.61 -31.10 10.97
CA VAL A 163 28.70 -30.47 10.21
C VAL A 163 29.66 -29.90 11.26
N GLU A 164 30.59 -30.74 11.74
CA GLU A 164 31.68 -30.30 12.61
C GLU A 164 32.46 -29.21 11.87
N SER A 165 32.34 -27.98 12.36
CA SER A 165 32.93 -26.78 11.76
C SER A 165 34.23 -26.44 12.49
N PRO A 166 35.24 -25.87 11.80
CA PRO A 166 36.38 -25.27 12.48
C PRO A 166 35.86 -24.18 13.45
N PRO A 167 36.30 -24.15 14.72
CA PRO A 167 35.88 -23.10 15.63
C PRO A 167 36.29 -21.74 15.06
N LEU A 168 35.36 -20.79 15.02
CA LEU A 168 35.72 -19.39 14.89
C LEU A 168 36.58 -19.06 16.10
N GLY A 169 37.86 -18.73 15.89
CA GLY A 169 38.70 -18.19 16.96
C GLY A 169 38.09 -16.91 17.54
N GLU A 170 38.71 -16.32 18.57
CA GLU A 170 38.28 -15.01 19.10
C GLU A 170 38.37 -13.94 17.99
N LEU A 171 37.26 -13.72 17.29
CA LEU A 171 37.14 -12.70 16.26
C LEU A 171 36.80 -11.36 16.91
N ASP A 172 37.53 -10.32 16.52
CA ASP A 172 37.18 -8.96 16.89
C ASP A 172 35.82 -8.53 16.28
N VAL A 173 35.29 -7.44 16.80
CA VAL A 173 33.98 -6.89 16.43
C VAL A 173 33.90 -6.55 14.93
N ALA A 174 34.98 -6.03 14.35
CA ALA A 174 35.02 -5.63 12.94
C ALA A 174 35.04 -6.85 12.01
N ALA A 175 35.78 -7.88 12.37
CA ALA A 175 35.88 -9.15 11.67
C ALA A 175 34.55 -9.93 11.73
N ARG A 176 33.88 -9.95 12.89
CA ARG A 176 32.52 -10.53 13.03
C ARG A 176 31.52 -9.82 12.12
N ASN A 177 31.52 -8.50 12.11
CA ASN A 177 30.64 -7.72 11.25
C ASN A 177 30.93 -7.91 9.74
N LEU A 178 32.20 -8.00 9.36
CA LEU A 178 32.61 -8.33 7.99
C LEU A 178 32.15 -9.74 7.61
N LEU A 179 32.23 -10.69 8.54
CA LEU A 179 31.73 -12.05 8.36
C LEU A 179 30.21 -12.07 8.15
N VAL A 180 29.43 -11.36 8.98
CA VAL A 180 27.97 -11.21 8.79
C VAL A 180 27.67 -10.62 7.41
N THR A 181 28.40 -9.59 7.00
CA THR A 181 28.25 -8.96 5.67
C THR A 181 28.49 -9.97 4.54
N ARG A 182 29.55 -10.79 4.65
CA ARG A 182 29.88 -11.84 3.67
C ARG A 182 28.80 -12.93 3.64
N ILE A 183 28.34 -13.39 4.80
CA ILE A 183 27.29 -14.40 4.91
C ILE A 183 26.00 -13.91 4.27
N ALA A 184 25.56 -12.70 4.60
CA ALA A 184 24.37 -12.09 4.01
C ALA A 184 24.50 -11.97 2.49
N SER A 185 25.67 -11.53 1.99
CA SER A 185 25.93 -11.42 0.54
C SER A 185 25.90 -12.77 -0.19
N VAL A 186 26.53 -13.81 0.37
CA VAL A 186 26.51 -15.16 -0.22
C VAL A 186 25.09 -15.73 -0.24
N LEU A 187 24.34 -15.63 0.86
CA LEU A 187 22.95 -16.08 0.92
C LEU A 187 22.05 -15.28 -0.03
N ARG A 188 22.28 -13.97 -0.16
CA ARG A 188 21.57 -13.12 -1.11
C ARG A 188 21.82 -13.56 -2.56
N LEU A 189 23.07 -13.83 -2.91
CA LEU A 189 23.43 -14.37 -4.23
C LEU A 189 22.84 -15.77 -4.44
N TRP A 190 22.75 -16.59 -3.39
CA TRP A 190 22.14 -17.90 -3.45
C TRP A 190 20.65 -17.81 -3.82
N PHE A 191 19.86 -16.97 -3.12
CA PHE A 191 18.46 -16.72 -3.45
C PHE A 191 18.30 -16.07 -4.83
N GLY A 192 19.11 -15.05 -5.14
CA GLY A 192 19.05 -14.35 -6.42
C GLY A 192 19.31 -15.25 -7.62
N ASN A 193 20.27 -16.18 -7.53
CA ASN A 193 20.56 -17.13 -8.61
C ASN A 193 19.48 -18.18 -8.80
N LEU A 194 18.93 -18.72 -7.70
CA LEU A 194 17.79 -19.63 -7.77
C LEU A 194 16.59 -18.96 -8.43
N TRP A 195 16.38 -17.69 -8.11
CA TRP A 195 15.33 -16.87 -8.71
C TRP A 195 15.56 -16.63 -10.22
N GLU A 196 16.73 -16.13 -10.64
CA GLU A 196 17.01 -15.88 -12.06
C GLU A 196 16.92 -17.18 -12.89
N ALA A 197 17.31 -18.32 -12.31
CA ALA A 197 17.16 -19.62 -12.93
C ALA A 197 15.68 -20.08 -12.99
N SER A 198 14.88 -19.84 -11.95
CA SER A 198 13.43 -20.06 -11.95
C SER A 198 12.75 -19.26 -13.07
N LYS A 199 13.09 -17.96 -13.20
CA LYS A 199 12.57 -17.08 -14.25
C LYS A 199 12.91 -17.59 -15.64
N LYS A 200 14.16 -18.03 -15.86
CA LYS A 200 14.63 -18.56 -17.14
C LYS A 200 13.89 -19.83 -17.55
N ASN A 201 13.59 -20.71 -16.59
CA ASN A 201 12.98 -22.02 -16.84
C ASN A 201 11.47 -22.05 -16.64
N ASN A 202 10.87 -20.95 -16.14
CA ASN A 202 9.46 -20.86 -15.76
C ASN A 202 9.01 -21.96 -14.78
N LEU A 203 9.85 -22.23 -13.78
CA LEU A 203 9.63 -23.25 -12.73
C LEU A 203 9.75 -22.62 -11.35
N ASP A 204 8.95 -23.08 -10.38
CA ASP A 204 9.04 -22.64 -8.99
C ASP A 204 10.34 -23.15 -8.32
N ALA A 205 11.32 -22.25 -8.09
CA ALA A 205 12.55 -22.57 -7.35
C ALA A 205 12.28 -22.99 -5.91
N VAL A 206 11.34 -22.34 -5.24
CA VAL A 206 11.10 -22.51 -3.81
C VAL A 206 10.48 -23.88 -3.56
N GLY A 207 9.46 -24.26 -4.32
CA GLY A 207 8.85 -25.59 -4.23
C GLY A 207 9.71 -26.74 -4.75
N ILE A 208 10.87 -26.46 -5.36
CA ILE A 208 11.87 -27.47 -5.75
C ILE A 208 12.93 -27.64 -4.65
N VAL A 209 13.39 -26.55 -4.04
CA VAL A 209 14.47 -26.55 -3.05
C VAL A 209 13.96 -26.84 -1.64
N PHE A 210 12.80 -26.30 -1.28
CA PHE A 210 12.15 -26.56 0.00
C PHE A 210 11.19 -27.75 -0.11
N ASP A 211 11.00 -28.42 1.01
CA ASP A 211 10.11 -29.57 1.16
C ASP A 211 9.04 -29.28 2.21
N VAL A 212 8.07 -30.19 2.35
CA VAL A 212 6.96 -30.02 3.28
C VAL A 212 7.39 -29.95 4.73
N PRO A 213 6.58 -29.27 5.58
CA PRO A 213 6.80 -29.20 7.02
C PRO A 213 7.03 -30.58 7.64
N GLY A 214 8.11 -30.70 8.41
CA GLY A 214 8.46 -31.94 9.13
C GLY A 214 9.21 -32.99 8.31
N SER A 215 9.49 -32.75 7.02
CA SER A 215 10.39 -33.60 6.24
C SER A 215 11.81 -33.64 6.86
N LYS A 216 12.41 -34.84 6.90
CA LYS A 216 13.78 -35.05 7.40
C LYS A 216 14.75 -35.01 6.22
N GLY A 217 15.87 -34.29 6.37
CA GLY A 217 16.98 -34.27 5.42
C GLY A 217 16.91 -33.22 4.28
N ARG A 218 15.81 -32.47 4.13
CA ARG A 218 15.68 -31.36 3.17
C ARG A 218 15.41 -30.02 3.84
N LEU A 219 15.58 -28.92 3.09
CA LEU A 219 15.23 -27.58 3.57
C LEU A 219 13.71 -27.47 3.76
N THR A 220 13.31 -26.79 4.82
CA THR A 220 11.90 -26.61 5.24
C THR A 220 11.69 -25.21 5.78
N GLU A 221 10.45 -24.84 6.09
CA GLU A 221 10.08 -23.58 6.73
C GLU A 221 10.87 -23.30 8.02
N LYS A 222 11.24 -24.34 8.77
CA LYS A 222 12.05 -24.22 9.99
C LYS A 222 13.43 -23.63 9.72
N HIS A 223 14.06 -24.05 8.62
CA HIS A 223 15.40 -23.59 8.25
C HIS A 223 15.38 -22.13 7.81
N LEU A 224 14.33 -21.68 7.10
CA LEU A 224 14.16 -20.26 6.79
C LEU A 224 13.80 -19.46 8.04
N ALA A 225 12.93 -19.96 8.91
CA ALA A 225 12.57 -19.29 10.15
C ALA A 225 13.81 -19.06 11.03
N GLU A 226 14.72 -20.03 11.09
CA GLU A 226 16.00 -19.90 11.80
C GLU A 226 16.89 -18.79 11.24
N LEU A 227 17.03 -18.72 9.90
CA LEU A 227 17.73 -17.62 9.24
C LEU A 227 17.10 -16.27 9.62
N LEU A 228 15.79 -16.16 9.47
CA LEU A 228 15.06 -14.92 9.74
C LEU A 228 15.15 -14.49 11.20
N LEU A 229 15.13 -15.42 12.15
CA LEU A 229 15.28 -15.13 13.58
C LEU A 229 16.66 -14.56 13.89
N ARG A 230 17.72 -15.15 13.34
CA ARG A 230 19.11 -14.66 13.48
C ARG A 230 19.30 -13.29 12.82
N VAL A 231 18.69 -13.08 11.65
CA VAL A 231 18.70 -11.78 10.97
C VAL A 231 18.00 -10.72 11.80
N LYS A 232 16.77 -11.00 12.27
CA LYS A 232 16.00 -10.09 13.14
C LYS A 232 16.79 -9.74 14.40
N TRP A 233 17.32 -10.76 15.08
CA TRP A 233 18.13 -10.60 16.29
C TRP A 233 19.28 -9.62 16.11
N PHE A 234 20.08 -9.83 15.06
CA PHE A 234 21.21 -8.95 14.77
C PHE A 234 20.76 -7.54 14.36
N MET A 235 19.71 -7.41 13.56
CA MET A 235 19.18 -6.10 13.16
C MET A 235 18.66 -5.31 14.36
N ASP A 236 17.89 -5.93 15.25
CA ASP A 236 17.40 -5.30 16.48
C ASP A 236 18.55 -4.91 17.40
N ALA A 237 19.58 -5.76 17.52
CA ALA A 237 20.78 -5.43 18.27
C ALA A 237 21.50 -4.19 17.73
N VAL A 238 21.72 -4.12 16.40
CA VAL A 238 22.37 -2.98 15.75
C VAL A 238 21.55 -1.70 15.93
N LEU A 239 20.22 -1.77 15.87
CA LEU A 239 19.33 -0.63 16.10
C LEU A 239 19.34 -0.17 17.57
N ASN A 240 19.62 -1.06 18.53
CA ASN A 240 19.68 -0.70 19.95
C ASN A 240 21.07 -0.16 20.39
N LEU A 241 22.07 -0.21 19.52
CA LEU A 241 23.39 0.33 19.83
C LEU A 241 23.37 1.87 19.93
N PRO A 242 24.28 2.47 20.73
CA PRO A 242 24.47 3.92 20.76
C PRO A 242 24.78 4.51 19.37
N LYS A 243 24.48 5.79 19.17
CA LYS A 243 24.52 6.52 17.87
C LYS A 243 25.90 6.61 17.17
N SER A 244 26.92 5.84 17.56
CA SER A 244 28.30 5.97 17.08
C SER A 244 28.81 4.84 16.16
N HIS A 245 28.03 3.79 15.86
CA HIS A 245 28.59 2.57 15.25
C HIS A 245 28.42 2.42 13.71
N ILE A 246 29.09 3.28 12.93
CA ILE A 246 29.21 3.19 11.45
C ILE A 246 29.64 1.79 10.98
N GLY A 247 30.40 1.05 11.79
CA GLY A 247 30.94 -0.27 11.44
C GLY A 247 29.87 -1.23 10.91
N TYR A 248 28.68 -1.25 11.50
CA TYR A 248 27.64 -2.24 11.18
C TYR A 248 26.74 -1.88 9.98
N LEU A 249 26.92 -0.70 9.38
CA LEU A 249 26.06 -0.27 8.27
C LEU A 249 26.16 -1.19 7.04
N GLY A 250 27.34 -1.76 6.80
CA GLY A 250 27.58 -2.71 5.70
C GLY A 250 26.75 -3.99 5.84
N SER A 251 26.82 -4.62 7.02
CA SER A 251 26.04 -5.83 7.31
C SER A 251 24.54 -5.53 7.35
N PHE A 252 24.15 -4.43 8.00
CA PHE A 252 22.75 -4.01 8.09
C PHE A 252 22.10 -3.83 6.72
N LYS A 253 22.80 -3.15 5.78
CA LYS A 253 22.35 -3.01 4.40
C LYS A 253 22.21 -4.37 3.69
N GLU A 254 23.23 -5.23 3.77
CA GLU A 254 23.18 -6.53 3.11
C GLU A 254 22.08 -7.45 3.68
N LEU A 255 21.72 -7.30 4.96
CA LEU A 255 20.59 -8.01 5.57
C LEU A 255 19.23 -7.53 5.07
N ILE A 256 19.03 -6.22 4.90
CA ILE A 256 17.82 -5.69 4.25
C ILE A 256 17.72 -6.22 2.81
N LEU A 257 18.84 -6.23 2.07
CA LEU A 257 18.90 -6.78 0.72
C LEU A 257 18.64 -8.29 0.67
N LEU A 258 19.10 -9.04 1.69
CA LEU A 258 18.80 -10.46 1.83
C LEU A 258 17.30 -10.69 2.03
N ILE A 259 16.67 -9.95 2.95
CA ILE A 259 15.20 -10.01 3.16
C ILE A 259 14.46 -9.71 1.86
N HIS A 260 14.88 -8.67 1.13
CA HIS A 260 14.31 -8.31 -0.17
C HIS A 260 14.41 -9.47 -1.18
N GLU A 261 15.59 -10.08 -1.36
CA GLU A 261 15.75 -11.18 -2.32
C GLU A 261 14.98 -12.45 -1.92
N ILE A 262 14.86 -12.74 -0.63
CA ILE A 262 14.04 -13.86 -0.14
C ILE A 262 12.57 -13.62 -0.53
N LEU A 263 12.02 -12.45 -0.21
CA LEU A 263 10.61 -12.13 -0.50
C LEU A 263 10.36 -12.03 -2.01
N ARG A 264 11.30 -11.51 -2.79
CA ARG A 264 11.27 -11.50 -4.25
C ARG A 264 11.08 -12.91 -4.81
N GLY A 265 11.88 -13.86 -4.36
CA GLY A 265 11.76 -15.27 -4.75
C GLY A 265 10.42 -15.90 -4.34
N LEU A 266 9.97 -15.62 -3.10
CA LEU A 266 8.73 -16.17 -2.57
C LEU A 266 7.48 -15.65 -3.29
N TYR A 267 7.32 -14.33 -3.43
CA TYR A 267 6.14 -13.79 -4.11
C TYR A 267 6.08 -14.18 -5.57
N LYS A 268 7.23 -14.39 -6.23
CA LYS A 268 7.19 -14.96 -7.57
C LYS A 268 6.83 -16.43 -7.61
N ALA A 269 7.35 -17.24 -6.70
CA ALA A 269 6.95 -18.64 -6.57
C ALA A 269 5.42 -18.76 -6.38
N ILE A 270 4.85 -17.90 -5.53
CA ILE A 270 3.39 -17.79 -5.37
C ILE A 270 2.74 -17.38 -6.69
N ALA A 271 3.27 -16.36 -7.38
CA ALA A 271 2.73 -15.92 -8.66
C ALA A 271 2.74 -17.01 -9.76
N LEU A 272 3.71 -17.94 -9.73
CA LEU A 272 3.82 -19.06 -10.66
C LEU A 272 2.87 -20.21 -10.32
N GLU A 273 2.69 -20.53 -9.03
CA GLU A 273 1.89 -21.67 -8.57
C GLU A 273 0.43 -21.30 -8.21
N ARG A 274 0.06 -20.02 -8.33
CA ARG A 274 -1.27 -19.50 -7.96
C ARG A 274 -2.45 -20.18 -8.66
N ASP A 275 -2.25 -20.63 -9.91
CA ASP A 275 -3.31 -21.28 -10.69
C ASP A 275 -3.54 -22.74 -10.24
N LYS A 276 -2.71 -23.24 -9.31
CA LYS A 276 -2.76 -24.60 -8.75
C LYS A 276 -2.77 -24.55 -7.21
N PRO A 277 -3.82 -23.98 -6.58
CA PRO A 277 -3.83 -23.73 -5.14
C PRO A 277 -3.86 -24.99 -4.26
N GLY A 278 -4.19 -26.15 -4.84
CA GLY A 278 -4.12 -27.46 -4.16
C GLY A 278 -2.81 -28.22 -4.38
N SER A 279 -1.86 -27.65 -5.13
CA SER A 279 -0.59 -28.32 -5.40
C SER A 279 0.30 -28.37 -4.15
N MET A 280 1.05 -29.46 -4.02
CA MET A 280 2.05 -29.62 -2.95
C MET A 280 3.06 -28.47 -2.95
N ARG A 281 3.48 -28.01 -4.13
CA ARG A 281 4.41 -26.89 -4.28
C ARG A 281 3.84 -25.59 -3.73
N PHE A 282 2.59 -25.28 -4.04
CA PHE A 282 1.94 -24.09 -3.50
C PHE A 282 1.84 -24.13 -1.97
N LEU A 283 1.58 -25.30 -1.37
CA LEU A 283 1.60 -25.47 0.09
C LEU A 283 3.00 -25.25 0.68
N ILE A 284 4.05 -25.78 0.04
CA ILE A 284 5.44 -25.55 0.44
C ILE A 284 5.75 -24.05 0.41
N VAL A 285 5.46 -23.36 -0.68
CA VAL A 285 5.72 -21.92 -0.82
C VAL A 285 4.99 -21.11 0.24
N LYS A 286 3.71 -21.41 0.52
CA LYS A 286 2.97 -20.77 1.61
C LYS A 286 3.61 -21.01 2.97
N SER A 287 4.03 -22.24 3.24
CA SER A 287 4.69 -22.60 4.49
C SER A 287 6.01 -21.85 4.69
N VAL A 288 6.80 -21.71 3.63
CA VAL A 288 8.06 -20.97 3.65
C VAL A 288 7.79 -19.47 3.82
N LEU A 289 6.80 -18.90 3.13
CA LEU A 289 6.41 -17.50 3.34
C LEU A 289 5.90 -17.25 4.77
N HIS A 290 5.18 -18.21 5.35
CA HIS A 290 4.66 -18.12 6.72
C HIS A 290 5.78 -17.92 7.77
N SER A 291 7.04 -18.28 7.47
CA SER A 291 8.17 -17.97 8.35
C SER A 291 8.34 -16.48 8.63
N PHE A 292 7.99 -15.58 7.69
CA PHE A 292 8.00 -14.13 7.94
C PHE A 292 6.93 -13.68 8.92
N PHE A 293 5.77 -14.32 8.90
CA PHE A 293 4.67 -14.03 9.83
C PHE A 293 4.96 -14.65 11.20
N LYS A 294 5.63 -15.81 11.26
CA LYS A 294 6.04 -16.43 12.52
C LYS A 294 7.13 -15.63 13.25
N VAL A 295 8.16 -15.14 12.54
CA VAL A 295 9.27 -14.40 13.15
C VAL A 295 8.90 -12.95 13.47
N ASP A 296 8.02 -12.36 12.65
CA ASP A 296 7.49 -11.00 12.78
C ASP A 296 8.57 -9.90 12.80
N PHE A 297 8.80 -9.25 11.66
CA PHE A 297 9.72 -8.10 11.54
C PHE A 297 9.05 -6.75 11.78
N SER A 298 7.78 -6.70 12.18
CA SER A 298 7.00 -5.46 12.21
C SER A 298 7.65 -4.34 13.04
N GLN A 299 8.08 -4.65 14.27
CA GLN A 299 8.77 -3.71 15.15
C GLN A 299 10.16 -3.30 14.62
N THR A 300 10.94 -4.26 14.11
CA THR A 300 12.27 -3.99 13.51
C THR A 300 12.15 -3.01 12.34
N LEU A 301 11.17 -3.25 11.46
CA LEU A 301 10.91 -2.41 10.29
C LEU A 301 10.47 -0.98 10.68
N ASP A 302 9.75 -0.83 11.79
CA ASP A 302 9.40 0.48 12.32
C ASP A 302 10.58 1.21 12.95
N ASN A 303 11.37 0.50 13.76
CA ASN A 303 12.57 1.05 14.36
C ASN A 303 13.54 1.55 13.28
N ILE A 304 13.64 0.86 12.14
CA ILE A 304 14.38 1.35 10.97
C ILE A 304 13.83 2.70 10.51
N ASN A 305 12.52 2.83 10.30
CA ASN A 305 11.91 4.08 9.85
C ASN A 305 12.14 5.22 10.85
N ALA A 306 11.95 4.96 12.14
CA ALA A 306 12.13 5.94 13.21
C ALA A 306 13.59 6.41 13.33
N GLN A 307 14.56 5.49 13.37
CA GLN A 307 15.96 5.83 13.60
C GLN A 307 16.67 6.46 12.40
N THR A 308 16.19 6.17 11.19
CA THR A 308 16.77 6.71 9.96
C THR A 308 16.12 8.04 9.55
N TRP A 309 15.13 8.52 10.30
CA TRP A 309 14.49 9.83 10.13
C TRP A 309 15.00 10.83 11.18
N LYS A 310 15.16 12.10 10.78
CA LYS A 310 15.45 13.21 11.70
C LYS A 310 14.84 14.53 11.22
N SER A 311 14.36 15.34 12.16
CA SER A 311 13.98 16.73 11.92
C SER A 311 15.20 17.66 11.91
N THR A 312 15.04 18.87 11.37
CA THR A 312 16.13 19.88 11.44
C THR A 312 16.56 20.19 12.87
N GLU A 313 15.62 20.25 13.80
CA GLU A 313 15.90 20.56 15.19
C GLU A 313 16.74 19.44 15.83
N GLN A 314 16.43 18.18 15.50
CA GLN A 314 17.21 17.03 15.94
C GLN A 314 18.62 17.00 15.31
N ILE A 315 18.75 17.44 14.04
CA ILE A 315 20.06 17.57 13.37
C ILE A 315 20.90 18.67 14.03
N GLU A 316 20.29 19.81 14.35
CA GLU A 316 20.98 20.96 14.97
C GLU A 316 21.33 20.70 16.45
N GLN A 317 20.44 20.03 17.20
CA GLN A 317 20.65 19.68 18.62
C GLN A 317 21.68 18.56 18.81
N ALA A 318 21.77 17.59 17.89
CA ALA A 318 22.73 16.49 17.99
C ALA A 318 24.20 16.92 17.80
N GLY A 319 24.44 18.20 17.52
CA GLY A 319 25.72 18.70 17.03
C GLY A 319 26.10 17.99 15.72
N ALA A 320 27.21 18.38 15.10
CA ALA A 320 27.74 17.65 13.94
C ALA A 320 28.31 16.26 14.31
N SER A 321 27.62 15.47 15.15
CA SER A 321 28.00 14.07 15.40
C SER A 321 27.80 13.27 14.11
N LYS A 322 28.93 12.81 13.58
CA LYS A 322 29.14 12.37 12.19
C LYS A 322 28.55 10.99 11.84
N ASN A 323 27.77 10.36 12.73
CA ASN A 323 27.56 8.91 12.71
C ASN A 323 26.07 8.49 12.69
N ASP A 324 25.26 9.09 11.82
CA ASP A 324 23.85 8.70 11.69
C ASP A 324 23.62 7.60 10.64
N ILE A 325 22.79 6.61 11.00
CA ILE A 325 22.27 5.62 10.07
C ILE A 325 21.36 6.33 9.06
N ARG A 326 21.71 6.26 7.77
CA ARG A 326 20.94 6.85 6.67
C ARG A 326 20.65 5.80 5.62
N LEU A 327 19.45 5.86 5.04
CA LEU A 327 19.07 5.00 3.93
C LEU A 327 19.39 5.69 2.61
N SER A 328 19.92 4.92 1.66
CA SER A 328 19.90 5.32 0.24
C SER A 328 18.48 5.23 -0.31
N TYR A 329 18.19 5.94 -1.39
CA TYR A 329 16.89 5.88 -2.08
C TYR A 329 16.54 4.45 -2.53
N GLU A 330 17.53 3.68 -3.03
CA GLU A 330 17.33 2.27 -3.40
C GLU A 330 16.88 1.42 -2.19
N THR A 331 17.58 1.57 -1.06
CA THR A 331 17.24 0.84 0.18
C THR A 331 15.89 1.27 0.74
N LEU A 332 15.54 2.55 0.66
CA LEU A 332 14.23 3.06 1.07
C LEU A 332 13.12 2.43 0.24
N MET A 333 13.26 2.41 -1.09
CA MET A 333 12.24 1.81 -1.97
C MET A 333 12.09 0.31 -1.70
N GLN A 334 13.19 -0.43 -1.49
CA GLN A 334 13.14 -1.83 -1.11
C GLN A 334 12.45 -2.05 0.24
N LEU A 335 12.73 -1.20 1.23
CA LEU A 335 12.06 -1.24 2.53
C LEU A 335 10.55 -1.03 2.40
N TYR A 336 10.11 -0.10 1.55
CA TYR A 336 8.68 0.13 1.28
C TYR A 336 8.02 -1.05 0.56
N VAL A 337 8.71 -1.71 -0.36
CA VAL A 337 8.20 -2.94 -0.99
C VAL A 337 8.05 -4.05 0.05
N ILE A 338 9.03 -4.24 0.94
CA ILE A 338 8.96 -5.21 2.04
C ILE A 338 7.76 -4.92 2.95
N GLN A 339 7.67 -3.69 3.47
CA GLN A 339 6.59 -3.26 4.37
C GLN A 339 5.22 -3.38 3.71
N GLY A 340 5.06 -2.85 2.50
CA GLY A 340 3.80 -2.85 1.76
C GLY A 340 3.34 -4.25 1.38
N SER A 341 4.25 -5.12 0.91
CA SER A 341 3.88 -6.48 0.50
C SER A 341 3.52 -7.39 1.68
N LEU A 342 4.25 -7.32 2.79
CA LEU A 342 3.93 -8.07 4.01
C LEU A 342 2.62 -7.60 4.62
N ALA A 343 2.39 -6.29 4.72
CA ALA A 343 1.15 -5.73 5.29
C ALA A 343 -0.07 -5.88 4.39
N SER A 344 0.12 -5.93 3.07
CA SER A 344 -0.97 -6.13 2.09
C SER A 344 -1.06 -7.57 1.58
N SER A 345 -0.39 -8.52 2.23
CA SER A 345 -0.45 -9.94 1.85
C SER A 345 -1.88 -10.47 1.96
N PRO A 346 -2.42 -11.09 0.89
CA PRO A 346 -3.76 -11.66 0.91
C PRO A 346 -3.94 -12.73 1.99
N VAL A 347 -5.12 -12.79 2.61
CA VAL A 347 -5.39 -13.77 3.68
C VAL A 347 -5.27 -15.22 3.18
N ASN A 348 -5.58 -15.50 1.91
CA ASN A 348 -5.54 -16.88 1.41
C ASN A 348 -4.13 -17.46 1.29
N ILE A 349 -3.08 -16.63 1.28
CA ILE A 349 -1.68 -17.08 1.26
C ILE A 349 -1.12 -17.27 2.66
N LEU A 350 -1.82 -16.78 3.69
CA LEU A 350 -1.47 -16.98 5.08
C LEU A 350 -1.93 -18.37 5.54
N LEU A 351 -1.08 -19.06 6.29
CA LEU A 351 -1.44 -20.30 6.96
C LEU A 351 -2.15 -19.96 8.27
N LEU A 352 -3.48 -19.81 8.21
CA LEU A 352 -4.30 -19.54 9.39
C LEU A 352 -4.82 -20.83 10.00
N ASP A 353 -4.71 -20.96 11.33
CA ASP A 353 -5.35 -22.05 12.05
C ASP A 353 -6.86 -21.81 12.10
N LYS A 354 -7.65 -22.80 11.66
CA LYS A 354 -9.12 -22.69 11.60
C LYS A 354 -9.74 -22.47 12.99
N VAL A 355 -9.04 -22.88 14.05
CA VAL A 355 -9.47 -22.73 15.44
C VAL A 355 -9.34 -21.28 15.93
N SER A 356 -8.28 -20.56 15.54
CA SER A 356 -8.08 -19.14 15.90
C SER A 356 -9.11 -18.20 15.25
N LEU A 357 -9.69 -18.58 14.11
CA LEU A 357 -10.79 -17.84 13.47
C LEU A 357 -12.17 -18.13 14.08
N SER A 358 -12.28 -19.09 15.01
CA SER A 358 -13.57 -19.61 15.51
C SER A 358 -13.89 -19.28 16.97
N LEU A 359 -12.96 -18.68 17.71
CA LEU A 359 -13.07 -18.59 19.17
C LEU A 359 -13.77 -17.35 19.72
N ASP A 360 -14.21 -16.39 18.89
CA ASP A 360 -14.99 -15.26 19.42
C ASP A 360 -15.86 -14.55 18.36
N ILE A 361 -17.10 -15.02 18.17
CA ILE A 361 -18.04 -14.53 17.13
C ILE A 361 -18.34 -13.02 17.28
N THR A 362 -18.12 -12.45 18.47
CA THR A 362 -18.31 -11.03 18.78
C THR A 362 -17.08 -10.15 18.53
N THR A 363 -15.89 -10.74 18.37
CA THR A 363 -14.59 -10.04 18.42
C THR A 363 -13.77 -10.21 17.14
N ILE A 364 -14.13 -11.19 16.29
CA ILE A 364 -13.49 -11.50 14.99
C ILE A 364 -13.55 -10.32 13.98
N ARG A 365 -14.41 -9.32 14.16
CA ARG A 365 -14.70 -8.33 13.12
C ARG A 365 -13.73 -7.15 13.02
N THR A 366 -12.70 -7.04 13.87
CA THR A 366 -11.85 -5.82 13.91
C THR A 366 -10.34 -6.04 13.81
N THR A 367 -9.84 -7.28 13.94
CA THR A 367 -8.40 -7.56 13.89
C THR A 367 -8.05 -8.47 12.72
N SER A 368 -7.15 -8.00 11.86
CA SER A 368 -6.67 -8.77 10.72
C SER A 368 -5.90 -10.00 11.22
N PRO A 369 -5.98 -11.16 10.55
CA PRO A 369 -5.12 -12.29 10.89
C PRO A 369 -3.65 -12.05 10.47
N ASN A 370 -3.38 -11.01 9.68
CA ASN A 370 -2.04 -10.61 9.27
C ASN A 370 -1.40 -9.70 10.33
N ILE A 371 -0.33 -10.17 10.97
CA ILE A 371 0.42 -9.46 12.01
C ILE A 371 0.95 -8.11 11.52
N TYR A 372 1.41 -8.00 10.28
CA TYR A 372 1.91 -6.74 9.72
C TYR A 372 0.79 -5.72 9.50
N THR A 373 -0.40 -6.17 9.07
CA THR A 373 -1.58 -5.30 8.99
C THR A 373 -2.02 -4.83 10.38
N ASN A 374 -2.06 -5.74 11.35
CA ASN A 374 -2.40 -5.41 12.74
C ASN A 374 -1.43 -4.42 13.34
N TYR A 375 -0.13 -4.61 13.09
CA TYR A 375 0.88 -3.71 13.60
C TYR A 375 0.65 -2.26 13.17
N PHE A 376 0.34 -2.03 11.88
CA PHE A 376 -0.04 -0.69 11.43
C PHE A 376 -1.34 -0.20 12.05
N SER A 377 -2.32 -1.07 12.30
CA SER A 377 -3.61 -0.68 12.88
C SER A 377 -3.53 -0.14 14.32
N TYR A 378 -2.49 -0.52 15.09
CA TYR A 378 -2.32 -0.08 16.49
C TYR A 378 -1.50 1.20 16.66
N LYS A 379 -0.87 1.71 15.61
CA LYS A 379 -0.10 2.96 15.69
C LYS A 379 -1.00 4.16 15.90
N ASN A 380 -0.50 5.15 16.65
CA ASN A 380 -1.16 6.44 16.77
C ASN A 380 -0.52 7.47 15.85
N PHE A 381 -1.15 7.75 14.71
CA PHE A 381 -0.66 8.76 13.76
C PHE A 381 -1.06 10.19 14.13
N GLU A 382 -1.85 10.39 15.18
CA GLU A 382 -2.10 11.72 15.73
C GLU A 382 -0.85 12.30 16.40
N ASP A 383 0.11 11.45 16.77
CA ASP A 383 1.45 11.87 17.18
C ASP A 383 2.24 12.39 15.97
N PRO A 384 2.63 13.68 15.95
CA PRO A 384 3.39 14.26 14.85
C PRO A 384 4.73 13.57 14.59
N GLU A 385 5.38 12.99 15.60
CA GLU A 385 6.65 12.27 15.41
C GLU A 385 6.42 10.98 14.62
N VAL A 386 5.43 10.18 15.03
CA VAL A 386 5.04 8.95 14.34
C VAL A 386 4.65 9.22 12.89
N LEU A 387 3.85 10.26 12.64
CA LEU A 387 3.51 10.67 11.28
C LEU A 387 4.76 11.09 10.49
N SER A 388 5.67 11.82 11.12
CA SER A 388 6.89 12.35 10.47
C SER A 388 7.84 11.26 10.01
N HIS A 389 7.87 10.09 10.67
CA HIS A 389 8.64 8.92 10.21
C HIS A 389 8.26 8.48 8.77
N TYR A 390 7.01 8.75 8.38
CA TYR A 390 6.47 8.39 7.06
C TYR A 390 6.36 9.60 6.13
N SER A 391 5.74 10.69 6.60
CA SER A 391 5.41 11.86 5.77
C SER A 391 6.65 12.53 5.18
N SER A 392 7.74 12.61 5.95
CA SER A 392 9.02 13.21 5.54
C SER A 392 9.70 12.52 4.35
N ARG A 393 9.22 11.34 3.96
CA ARG A 393 9.74 10.52 2.85
C ARG A 393 8.71 10.31 1.76
N ILE A 394 7.45 10.11 2.14
CA ILE A 394 6.32 10.02 1.20
C ILE A 394 6.17 11.34 0.43
N VAL A 395 6.15 12.47 1.13
CA VAL A 395 5.90 13.79 0.52
C VAL A 395 7.00 14.17 -0.49
N PRO A 396 8.31 14.02 -0.21
CA PRO A 396 9.35 14.29 -1.20
C PRO A 396 9.28 13.42 -2.44
N VAL A 397 8.95 12.13 -2.31
CA VAL A 397 8.79 11.24 -3.47
C VAL A 397 7.60 11.67 -4.33
N LEU A 398 6.47 12.03 -3.71
CA LEU A 398 5.30 12.55 -4.42
C LEU A 398 5.60 13.90 -5.10
N ALA A 399 6.31 14.80 -4.43
CA ALA A 399 6.70 16.10 -4.97
C ALA A 399 7.67 15.95 -6.16
N ALA A 400 8.64 15.04 -6.08
CA ALA A 400 9.52 14.72 -7.20
C ALA A 400 8.76 14.11 -8.39
N ASN A 401 7.81 13.20 -8.14
CA ASN A 401 6.94 12.66 -9.19
C ASN A 401 6.05 13.74 -9.82
N PHE A 402 5.48 14.65 -9.03
CA PHE A 402 4.73 15.80 -9.54
C PHE A 402 5.60 16.64 -10.48
N ASN A 403 6.78 17.08 -10.03
CA ASN A 403 7.69 17.88 -10.85
C ASN A 403 8.13 17.15 -12.12
N TYR A 404 8.34 15.83 -12.04
CA TYR A 404 8.65 15.02 -13.20
C TYR A 404 7.50 15.01 -14.22
N PHE A 405 6.27 14.76 -13.78
CA PHE A 405 5.12 14.65 -14.69
C PHE A 405 4.77 15.98 -15.35
N TYR A 406 4.80 17.09 -14.61
CA TYR A 406 4.56 18.43 -15.15
C TYR A 406 5.76 18.98 -15.94
N GLY A 407 6.95 18.40 -15.78
CA GLY A 407 8.09 18.66 -16.65
C GLY A 407 8.14 17.77 -17.91
N LEU A 408 7.31 16.72 -17.97
CA LEU A 408 7.32 15.75 -19.07
C LEU A 408 6.46 16.19 -20.26
N MET A 409 5.31 16.83 -19.99
CA MET A 409 4.38 17.33 -21.00
C MET A 409 3.80 18.66 -20.53
N ASP A 410 3.47 19.52 -21.49
CA ASP A 410 2.86 20.81 -21.20
C ASP A 410 1.43 20.65 -20.68
N ASP A 411 1.08 21.43 -19.66
CA ASP A 411 -0.27 21.53 -19.15
C ASP A 411 -1.17 22.30 -20.14
N MET A 412 -2.16 21.62 -20.73
CA MET A 412 -3.04 22.22 -21.75
C MET A 412 -3.88 23.37 -21.19
N GLN A 413 -4.18 23.37 -19.89
CA GLN A 413 -4.95 24.45 -19.28
C GLN A 413 -4.09 25.72 -19.24
N SER A 414 -2.84 25.61 -18.80
CA SER A 414 -1.84 26.68 -18.91
C SER A 414 -1.68 27.17 -20.36
N HIS A 415 -1.53 26.25 -21.31
CA HIS A 415 -1.40 26.59 -22.73
C HIS A 415 -2.64 27.34 -23.25
N THR A 416 -3.84 26.84 -22.96
CA THR A 416 -5.10 27.47 -23.40
C THR A 416 -5.26 28.86 -22.80
N LEU A 417 -4.95 29.04 -21.51
CA LEU A 417 -4.99 30.34 -20.85
C LEU A 417 -3.99 31.33 -21.46
N ASN A 418 -2.75 30.90 -21.72
CA ASN A 418 -1.73 31.73 -22.36
C ASN A 418 -2.14 32.22 -23.76
N HIS A 419 -2.98 31.46 -24.46
CA HIS A 419 -3.43 31.76 -25.82
C HIS A 419 -4.88 32.28 -25.93
N SER A 420 -5.58 32.48 -24.81
CA SER A 420 -6.99 32.90 -24.81
C SER A 420 -7.21 34.42 -24.91
N SER A 421 -6.23 35.26 -24.52
CA SER A 421 -6.38 36.72 -24.53
C SER A 421 -5.06 37.47 -24.67
N PHE A 422 -4.99 38.38 -25.66
CA PHE A 422 -3.85 39.27 -25.91
C PHE A 422 -3.47 40.13 -24.69
N PHE A 423 -4.44 40.63 -23.94
CA PHE A 423 -4.19 41.41 -22.72
C PHE A 423 -3.67 40.55 -21.56
N SER A 424 -4.14 39.30 -21.47
CA SER A 424 -3.65 38.38 -20.45
C SER A 424 -2.21 37.94 -20.75
N TRP A 425 -1.89 37.74 -22.03
CA TRP A 425 -0.54 37.49 -22.52
C TRP A 425 0.43 38.65 -22.20
N ILE A 426 0.07 39.91 -22.50
CA ILE A 426 0.92 41.09 -22.23
C ILE A 426 1.15 41.32 -20.74
N THR A 427 0.17 41.01 -19.89
CA THR A 427 0.22 41.28 -18.44
C THR A 427 0.80 40.11 -17.64
N GLY A 428 1.24 39.04 -18.32
CA GLY A 428 1.70 37.81 -17.67
C GLY A 428 0.65 37.22 -16.74
N HIS A 429 -0.62 37.32 -17.11
CA HIS A 429 -1.78 36.86 -16.35
C HIS A 429 -1.97 37.49 -14.95
N LYS A 430 -1.18 38.49 -14.55
CA LYS A 430 -1.30 39.17 -13.24
C LYS A 430 -2.57 40.00 -13.08
N LEU A 431 -3.20 40.37 -14.20
CA LEU A 431 -4.46 41.13 -14.25
C LEU A 431 -5.65 40.29 -14.74
N SER A 432 -5.42 39.04 -15.18
CA SER A 432 -6.51 38.14 -15.57
C SER A 432 -7.14 37.50 -14.33
N GLY A 433 -8.46 37.42 -14.26
CA GLY A 433 -9.19 36.86 -13.10
C GLY A 433 -8.92 35.37 -12.80
N SER A 434 -8.15 34.66 -13.63
CA SER A 434 -7.78 33.26 -13.38
C SER A 434 -6.49 33.18 -12.56
N GLY A 435 -6.63 32.85 -11.27
CA GLY A 435 -5.49 32.59 -10.37
C GLY A 435 -4.69 31.33 -10.73
N TYR A 436 -5.09 30.56 -11.73
CA TYR A 436 -4.43 29.30 -12.10
C TYR A 436 -2.96 29.50 -12.56
N MET A 437 -2.66 30.61 -13.21
CA MET A 437 -1.30 30.98 -13.67
C MET A 437 -0.50 31.77 -12.64
N SER A 438 -1.11 32.23 -11.54
CA SER A 438 -0.40 33.04 -10.54
C SER A 438 0.46 32.19 -9.60
N ILE A 439 0.16 30.89 -9.47
CA ILE A 439 0.90 29.94 -8.64
C ILE A 439 1.65 28.97 -9.56
N ASP A 440 2.98 29.00 -9.49
CA ASP A 440 3.83 27.94 -10.03
C ASP A 440 4.01 26.87 -8.95
N THR A 441 3.19 25.82 -9.00
CA THR A 441 3.23 24.72 -8.05
C THR A 441 4.59 24.03 -8.03
N ALA A 442 5.17 23.78 -9.21
CA ALA A 442 6.42 23.05 -9.36
C ALA A 442 7.58 23.80 -8.71
N GLU A 443 7.64 25.11 -8.94
CA GLU A 443 8.70 25.96 -8.43
C GLU A 443 8.49 26.37 -6.97
N GLN A 444 7.27 26.75 -6.58
CA GLN A 444 7.00 27.39 -5.28
C GLN A 444 6.57 26.40 -4.18
N VAL A 445 5.93 25.27 -4.54
CA VAL A 445 5.31 24.36 -3.57
C VAL A 445 6.03 23.02 -3.53
N THR A 446 6.26 22.37 -4.67
CA THR A 446 6.81 21.01 -4.73
C THR A 446 8.32 20.98 -5.04
N SER A 447 8.98 22.12 -5.15
CA SER A 447 10.44 22.18 -5.29
C SER A 447 11.15 21.80 -3.99
N LEU A 448 11.87 20.68 -4.01
CA LEU A 448 12.73 20.27 -2.88
C LEU A 448 13.88 21.25 -2.62
N GLU A 449 14.30 22.03 -3.62
CA GLU A 449 15.35 23.03 -3.46
C GLU A 449 14.84 24.28 -2.72
N LYS A 450 13.59 24.68 -2.96
CA LYS A 450 13.01 25.92 -2.41
C LYS A 450 12.13 25.69 -1.18
N ASN A 451 11.41 24.57 -1.12
CA ASN A 451 10.42 24.27 -0.08
C ASN A 451 10.76 23.02 0.77
N CYS A 452 12.05 22.72 0.93
CA CYS A 452 12.53 21.54 1.64
C CYS A 452 11.90 21.38 3.04
N LYS A 453 11.79 22.47 3.80
CA LYS A 453 11.30 22.43 5.19
C LYS A 453 9.88 21.85 5.31
N ASN A 454 8.97 22.28 4.44
CA ASN A 454 7.57 21.83 4.49
C ASN A 454 7.39 20.46 3.83
N LEU A 455 8.31 20.05 2.95
CA LEU A 455 8.26 18.76 2.26
C LEU A 455 8.87 17.61 3.07
N SER A 456 9.92 17.86 3.87
CA SER A 456 10.68 16.80 4.55
C SER A 456 11.02 17.06 6.02
N SER A 457 10.56 18.19 6.59
CA SER A 457 10.97 18.66 7.93
C SER A 457 12.45 19.03 8.06
N VAL A 458 13.15 19.19 6.92
CA VAL A 458 14.57 19.56 6.83
C VAL A 458 14.73 20.95 6.19
N LYS A 459 15.46 21.90 6.82
CA LYS A 459 15.58 23.29 6.35
C LYS A 459 16.18 23.42 4.93
N LYS A 460 17.15 22.58 4.58
CA LYS A 460 17.88 22.66 3.31
C LYS A 460 18.09 21.26 2.73
N LEU A 461 17.96 21.15 1.41
CA LEU A 461 18.18 19.91 0.66
C LEU A 461 19.53 19.24 1.03
N LYS A 462 20.60 20.03 1.11
CA LYS A 462 21.96 19.55 1.42
C LYS A 462 22.13 18.93 2.82
N HIS A 463 21.17 19.10 3.72
CA HIS A 463 21.25 18.51 5.05
C HIS A 463 20.87 17.03 5.04
N ASP A 464 20.14 16.56 4.01
CA ASP A 464 19.76 15.16 3.86
C ASP A 464 20.06 14.63 2.44
N PRO A 465 21.13 13.84 2.26
CA PRO A 465 21.49 13.22 0.98
C PRO A 465 20.39 12.35 0.36
N LEU A 466 19.49 11.77 1.17
CA LEU A 466 18.38 10.98 0.64
C LEU A 466 17.45 11.84 -0.22
N LEU A 467 17.23 13.10 0.17
CA LEU A 467 16.40 14.02 -0.60
C LEU A 467 17.04 14.39 -1.94
N GLU A 468 18.38 14.52 -1.97
CA GLU A 468 19.13 14.70 -3.22
C GLU A 468 19.00 13.48 -4.14
N GLU A 469 19.08 12.27 -3.58
CA GLU A 469 18.88 11.03 -4.33
C GLU A 469 17.44 10.91 -4.87
N ILE A 470 16.42 11.24 -4.06
CA ILE A 470 15.02 11.27 -4.49
C ILE A 470 14.85 12.22 -5.67
N LEU A 471 15.28 13.48 -5.54
CA LEU A 471 15.21 14.47 -6.62
C LEU A 471 15.91 13.97 -7.88
N ARG A 472 17.12 13.40 -7.72
CA ARG A 472 17.93 12.88 -8.81
C ARG A 472 17.24 11.73 -9.55
N PHE A 473 16.72 10.73 -8.84
CA PHE A 473 16.23 9.49 -9.45
C PHE A 473 14.76 9.56 -9.87
N GLU A 474 13.92 10.30 -9.16
CA GLU A 474 12.50 10.44 -9.50
C GLU A 474 12.20 11.58 -10.46
N CYS A 475 13.09 12.58 -10.57
CA CYS A 475 12.86 13.73 -11.43
C CYS A 475 14.02 13.97 -12.41
N THR A 476 15.16 14.49 -11.94
CA THR A 476 16.20 15.05 -12.82
C THR A 476 16.76 14.04 -13.82
N SER A 477 17.12 12.83 -13.37
CA SER A 477 17.68 11.79 -14.26
C SER A 477 16.65 11.27 -15.27
N ARG A 478 15.37 11.27 -14.90
CA ARG A 478 14.29 10.82 -15.77
C ARG A 478 13.98 11.88 -16.82
N LEU A 479 13.87 13.15 -16.46
CA LEU A 479 13.74 14.26 -17.43
C LEU A 479 14.92 14.29 -18.41
N ASN A 480 16.15 14.12 -17.92
CA ASN A 480 17.33 14.04 -18.78
C ASN A 480 17.29 12.84 -19.74
N ALA A 481 16.68 11.72 -19.33
CA ALA A 481 16.50 10.56 -20.20
C ALA A 481 15.41 10.75 -21.25
N VAL A 482 14.40 11.59 -20.99
CA VAL A 482 13.37 11.97 -21.97
C VAL A 482 13.96 12.79 -23.12
N GLY A 483 15.03 13.56 -22.89
CA GLY A 483 15.80 14.14 -24.01
C GLY A 483 16.30 13.09 -25.03
N VAL A 484 16.36 11.81 -24.64
CA VAL A 484 16.74 10.67 -25.48
C VAL A 484 15.53 9.81 -25.87
N ILE A 485 14.44 9.83 -25.09
CA ILE A 485 13.25 8.97 -25.24
C ILE A 485 12.02 9.86 -25.36
N GLN A 486 11.16 9.66 -26.38
CA GLN A 486 9.96 10.49 -26.55
C GLN A 486 9.07 10.51 -25.29
N ALA A 487 8.47 11.67 -25.00
CA ALA A 487 7.65 11.88 -23.80
C ALA A 487 6.44 10.92 -23.70
N GLU A 488 5.94 10.44 -24.84
CA GLU A 488 4.83 9.49 -24.92
C GLU A 488 5.25 8.00 -24.82
N ASP A 489 6.56 7.70 -24.76
CA ASP A 489 7.07 6.33 -24.61
C ASP A 489 6.64 5.73 -23.26
N GLU A 490 6.24 4.46 -23.25
CA GLU A 490 5.85 3.72 -22.05
C GLU A 490 6.88 3.85 -20.91
N ARG A 491 8.17 3.89 -21.23
CA ARG A 491 9.27 4.02 -20.25
C ARG A 491 9.32 5.39 -19.59
N ALA A 492 8.87 6.45 -20.26
CA ALA A 492 8.75 7.79 -19.69
C ALA A 492 7.51 7.89 -18.80
N LEU A 493 6.40 7.26 -19.20
CA LEU A 493 5.11 7.36 -18.51
C LEU A 493 4.98 6.50 -17.25
N ARG A 494 5.81 5.47 -17.05
CA ARG A 494 5.74 4.56 -15.88
C ARG A 494 6.10 5.27 -14.56
N ALA A 495 5.40 4.94 -13.47
CA ALA A 495 5.59 5.59 -12.16
C ALA A 495 5.85 4.59 -11.00
N PRO A 496 7.01 3.88 -11.00
CA PRO A 496 7.30 2.83 -10.04
C PRO A 496 7.41 3.33 -8.58
N GLY A 497 8.03 4.49 -8.35
CA GLY A 497 8.10 5.06 -6.99
C GLY A 497 6.75 5.48 -6.45
N PHE A 498 5.90 6.03 -7.33
CA PHE A 498 4.50 6.32 -7.00
C PHE A 498 3.73 5.04 -6.63
N LEU A 499 3.95 3.93 -7.34
CA LEU A 499 3.33 2.64 -7.00
C LEU A 499 3.72 2.18 -5.58
N ASN A 500 5.01 2.24 -5.23
CA ASN A 500 5.49 1.90 -3.89
C ASN A 500 4.86 2.75 -2.79
N VAL A 501 4.90 4.07 -2.98
CA VAL A 501 4.34 5.02 -2.01
C VAL A 501 2.82 4.82 -1.89
N THR A 502 2.13 4.57 -2.99
CA THR A 502 0.68 4.31 -2.97
C THR A 502 0.35 2.98 -2.29
N LEU A 503 1.17 1.93 -2.45
CA LEU A 503 1.02 0.68 -1.70
C LEU A 503 1.19 0.89 -0.20
N LEU A 504 2.13 1.74 0.20
CA LEU A 504 2.31 2.11 1.60
C LEU A 504 1.12 2.93 2.13
N ILE A 505 0.66 3.95 1.39
CA ILE A 505 -0.54 4.74 1.75
C ILE A 505 -1.76 3.82 1.86
N TYR A 506 -1.94 2.87 0.93
CA TYR A 506 -2.99 1.87 0.98
C TYR A 506 -2.91 1.02 2.26
N SER A 507 -1.70 0.57 2.64
CA SER A 507 -1.48 -0.19 3.88
C SER A 507 -1.78 0.65 5.13
N LEU A 508 -1.30 1.89 5.17
CA LEU A 508 -1.51 2.84 6.27
C LEU A 508 -2.98 3.27 6.40
N SER A 509 -3.71 3.30 5.28
CA SER A 509 -5.14 3.61 5.25
C SER A 509 -5.98 2.65 6.11
N GLN A 510 -5.45 1.46 6.43
CA GLN A 510 -6.09 0.53 7.36
C GLN A 510 -6.16 1.06 8.80
N ASN A 511 -5.35 2.05 9.15
CA ASN A 511 -5.36 2.68 10.46
C ASN A 511 -6.34 3.88 10.50
N PRO A 512 -7.34 3.90 11.41
CA PRO A 512 -8.29 5.01 11.54
C PRO A 512 -7.66 6.36 11.90
N THR A 513 -6.62 6.37 12.75
CA THR A 513 -5.91 7.61 13.13
C THR A 513 -5.14 8.20 11.95
N PHE A 514 -4.53 7.35 11.11
CA PHE A 514 -3.87 7.80 9.87
C PHE A 514 -4.89 8.43 8.92
N ILE A 515 -6.04 7.78 8.74
CA ILE A 515 -7.12 8.30 7.90
C ILE A 515 -7.62 9.65 8.40
N LYS A 516 -7.88 9.77 9.71
CA LYS A 516 -8.27 11.04 10.33
C LYS A 516 -7.26 12.14 10.05
N VAL A 517 -5.97 11.88 10.24
CA VAL A 517 -4.92 12.86 9.95
C VAL A 517 -4.89 13.20 8.45
N LEU A 518 -5.00 12.21 7.58
CA LEU A 518 -5.00 12.39 6.12
C LEU A 518 -6.13 13.32 5.65
N THR A 519 -7.29 13.26 6.30
CA THR A 519 -8.52 13.99 5.94
C THR A 519 -8.71 15.30 6.72
N THR A 520 -7.90 15.58 7.75
CA THR A 520 -7.98 16.82 8.54
C THR A 520 -6.75 17.74 8.38
N GLN A 521 -5.83 17.45 7.47
CA GLN A 521 -4.66 18.29 7.20
C GLN A 521 -5.05 19.67 6.63
N ASN A 522 -4.85 20.71 7.44
CA ASN A 522 -5.07 22.10 7.04
C ASN A 522 -3.80 22.71 6.43
N GLU A 523 -3.99 23.55 5.41
CA GLU A 523 -2.92 24.27 4.71
C GLU A 523 -3.07 25.77 4.93
N GLU A 524 -2.37 26.32 5.93
CA GLU A 524 -2.45 27.75 6.26
C GLU A 524 -1.60 28.64 5.34
N LYS A 525 -0.55 28.07 4.75
CA LYS A 525 0.44 28.79 3.93
C LYS A 525 0.51 28.22 2.52
N LEU A 526 0.88 29.04 1.54
CA LEU A 526 1.11 28.58 0.17
C LEU A 526 2.09 27.40 0.10
N GLU A 527 3.17 27.47 0.89
CA GLU A 527 4.23 26.47 0.96
C GLU A 527 3.87 25.21 1.75
N SER A 528 2.74 25.20 2.49
CA SER A 528 2.33 24.03 3.28
C SER A 528 1.88 22.88 2.36
N VAL A 529 2.09 21.62 2.74
CA VAL A 529 1.80 20.47 1.88
C VAL A 529 1.01 19.41 2.64
N SER A 530 -0.17 19.06 2.12
CA SER A 530 -0.96 17.91 2.55
C SER A 530 -0.63 16.67 1.72
N ILE A 531 -0.52 15.53 2.39
CA ILE A 531 -0.31 14.22 1.75
C ILE A 531 -1.45 13.92 0.79
N LEU A 532 -2.71 14.11 1.23
CA LEU A 532 -3.89 13.78 0.42
C LEU A 532 -3.97 14.64 -0.84
N ARG A 533 -3.83 15.97 -0.71
CA ARG A 533 -3.94 16.89 -1.85
C ARG A 533 -2.86 16.63 -2.90
N LEU A 534 -1.59 16.52 -2.47
CA LEU A 534 -0.49 16.20 -3.38
C LEU A 534 -0.65 14.81 -4.01
N TRP A 535 -1.05 13.79 -3.23
CA TRP A 535 -1.28 12.45 -3.74
C TRP A 535 -2.41 12.41 -4.78
N LEU A 536 -3.50 13.14 -4.60
CA LEU A 536 -4.57 13.27 -5.59
C LEU A 536 -4.09 13.91 -6.90
N CYS A 537 -3.29 14.97 -6.83
CA CYS A 537 -2.70 15.60 -8.02
C CYS A 537 -1.84 14.61 -8.81
N VAL A 538 -0.92 13.91 -8.13
CA VAL A 538 -0.04 12.91 -8.78
C VAL A 538 -0.86 11.72 -9.30
N SER A 539 -1.89 11.31 -8.56
CA SER A 539 -2.83 10.26 -8.98
C SER A 539 -3.52 10.61 -10.29
N SER A 540 -3.93 11.88 -10.49
CA SER A 540 -4.59 12.33 -11.71
C SER A 540 -3.76 12.02 -12.97
N TYR A 541 -2.44 12.19 -12.91
CA TYR A 541 -1.53 11.84 -14.01
C TYR A 541 -1.46 10.33 -14.24
N VAL A 542 -1.32 9.54 -13.18
CA VAL A 542 -1.18 8.09 -13.30
C VAL A 542 -2.47 7.46 -13.82
N LEU A 543 -3.63 7.97 -13.40
CA LEU A 543 -4.94 7.57 -13.89
C LEU A 543 -5.17 7.98 -15.35
N HIS A 544 -4.62 9.12 -15.79
CA HIS A 544 -4.64 9.53 -17.19
C HIS A 544 -3.88 8.54 -18.10
N HIS A 545 -2.84 7.88 -17.58
CA HIS A 545 -1.98 6.96 -18.32
C HIS A 545 -2.05 5.49 -17.84
N GLN A 546 -3.12 5.07 -17.15
CA GLN A 546 -3.18 3.75 -16.51
C GLN A 546 -3.05 2.58 -17.49
N VAL A 547 -3.54 2.71 -18.73
CA VAL A 547 -3.47 1.66 -19.76
C VAL A 547 -2.11 1.56 -20.46
N ARG A 548 -1.19 2.51 -20.21
CA ARG A 548 0.08 2.62 -20.94
C ARG A 548 1.15 1.68 -20.39
N SER A 549 1.08 1.30 -19.12
CA SER A 549 2.01 0.35 -18.50
C SER A 549 1.32 -0.43 -17.38
N LYS A 550 1.75 -1.68 -17.14
CA LYS A 550 1.24 -2.48 -16.02
C LYS A 550 1.45 -1.80 -14.66
N ILE A 551 2.58 -1.10 -14.49
CA ILE A 551 2.88 -0.35 -13.27
C ILE A 551 1.77 0.67 -13.00
N ASN A 552 1.39 1.46 -14.02
CA ASN A 552 0.35 2.47 -13.85
C ASN A 552 -1.04 1.84 -13.70
N THR A 553 -1.30 0.67 -14.31
CA THR A 553 -2.55 -0.08 -14.08
C THR A 553 -2.68 -0.49 -12.59
N PHE A 554 -1.62 -1.05 -12.01
CA PHE A 554 -1.60 -1.40 -10.58
C PHE A 554 -1.69 -0.17 -9.68
N SER A 555 -1.01 0.93 -10.05
CA SER A 555 -1.12 2.19 -9.31
C SER A 555 -2.55 2.71 -9.34
N ALA A 556 -3.20 2.69 -10.50
CA ALA A 556 -4.60 3.10 -10.65
C ALA A 556 -5.53 2.25 -9.80
N ARG A 557 -5.34 0.92 -9.78
CA ARG A 557 -6.10 0.01 -8.92
C ARG A 557 -5.97 0.40 -7.45
N LEU A 558 -4.76 0.60 -6.95
CA LEU A 558 -4.54 0.99 -5.55
C LEU A 558 -5.13 2.37 -5.23
N VAL A 559 -4.95 3.35 -6.11
CA VAL A 559 -5.55 4.69 -5.96
C VAL A 559 -7.06 4.58 -5.80
N LEU A 560 -7.72 3.87 -6.72
CA LEU A 560 -9.18 3.71 -6.71
C LEU A 560 -9.65 2.96 -5.45
N LEU A 561 -8.95 1.92 -5.01
CA LEU A 561 -9.30 1.22 -3.77
C LEU A 561 -9.13 2.10 -2.53
N THR A 562 -8.07 2.89 -2.45
CA THR A 562 -7.88 3.88 -1.36
C THR A 562 -8.98 4.94 -1.39
N LEU A 563 -9.34 5.46 -2.56
CA LEU A 563 -10.44 6.44 -2.70
C LEU A 563 -11.79 5.85 -2.32
N LEU A 564 -12.10 4.63 -2.79
CA LEU A 564 -13.34 3.91 -2.43
C LEU A 564 -13.46 3.78 -0.92
N LYS A 565 -12.36 3.44 -0.24
CA LYS A 565 -12.29 3.41 1.21
C LYS A 565 -12.58 4.77 1.84
N LEU A 566 -11.96 5.84 1.35
CA LEU A 566 -12.16 7.20 1.88
C LEU A 566 -13.61 7.71 1.73
N VAL A 567 -14.28 7.36 0.62
CA VAL A 567 -15.65 7.82 0.31
C VAL A 567 -16.75 6.85 0.74
N SER A 568 -16.42 5.69 1.33
CA SER A 568 -17.46 4.76 1.76
C SER A 568 -18.14 5.26 3.04
N LYS A 569 -19.47 5.34 3.08
CA LYS A 569 -20.21 5.75 4.30
C LYS A 569 -19.89 4.89 5.53
N LYS A 570 -19.57 3.61 5.32
CA LYS A 570 -19.25 2.66 6.41
C LYS A 570 -17.88 2.91 7.05
N SER A 571 -17.00 3.67 6.37
CA SER A 571 -15.62 3.87 6.80
C SER A 571 -15.46 5.02 7.79
N GLY A 572 -16.34 6.03 7.77
CA GLY A 572 -16.31 7.19 8.66
C GLY A 572 -15.67 8.52 8.16
N PRO A 573 -14.76 8.62 7.16
CA PRO A 573 -14.08 9.88 6.83
C PRO A 573 -14.89 10.81 5.93
N MET A 574 -16.03 10.35 5.40
CA MET A 574 -16.84 11.13 4.46
C MET A 574 -17.19 12.53 5.00
N GLU A 575 -17.56 12.62 6.27
CA GLU A 575 -17.89 13.91 6.90
C GLU A 575 -16.68 14.85 6.98
N GLN A 576 -15.49 14.30 7.24
CA GLN A 576 -14.25 15.10 7.26
C GLN A 576 -13.92 15.62 5.85
N LEU A 577 -14.05 14.75 4.84
CA LEU A 577 -13.85 15.13 3.43
C LEU A 577 -14.85 16.20 2.99
N LYS A 578 -16.12 16.12 3.38
CA LYS A 578 -17.13 17.17 3.11
C LYS A 578 -16.69 18.56 3.57
N THR A 579 -15.98 18.66 4.69
CA THR A 579 -15.50 19.96 5.21
C THR A 579 -14.18 20.42 4.61
N MET A 580 -13.49 19.54 3.88
CA MET A 580 -12.15 19.82 3.36
C MET A 580 -12.22 20.45 1.96
N THR A 581 -11.43 21.51 1.76
CA THR A 581 -11.26 22.17 0.46
C THR A 581 -9.86 21.96 -0.11
N ILE A 582 -9.74 22.12 -1.42
CA ILE A 582 -8.49 22.09 -2.17
C ILE A 582 -8.43 23.31 -3.06
N ASN A 583 -7.29 24.01 -3.04
CA ASN A 583 -7.05 25.14 -3.93
C ASN A 583 -6.51 24.60 -5.28
N GLU A 584 -7.32 24.62 -6.33
CA GLU A 584 -6.99 24.10 -7.66
C GLU A 584 -5.90 24.89 -8.39
N PHE A 585 -5.70 26.16 -8.02
CA PHE A 585 -4.60 26.97 -8.56
C PHE A 585 -3.25 26.51 -8.00
N LYS A 586 -3.25 26.00 -6.76
CA LYS A 586 -2.09 25.38 -6.11
C LYS A 586 -1.95 23.92 -6.50
N TRP A 587 -3.03 23.16 -6.46
CA TRP A 587 -3.07 21.71 -6.63
C TRP A 587 -3.72 21.36 -7.97
N LYS A 588 -2.92 21.46 -9.03
CA LYS A 588 -3.37 21.33 -10.42
C LYS A 588 -3.64 19.87 -10.77
N LEU A 589 -4.72 19.61 -11.51
CA LEU A 589 -4.98 18.32 -12.15
C LEU A 589 -4.13 18.16 -13.41
N CYS A 590 -3.94 16.92 -13.85
CA CYS A 590 -3.26 16.62 -15.10
C CYS A 590 -4.16 16.94 -16.30
N HIS A 591 -3.78 17.95 -17.10
CA HIS A 591 -4.47 18.29 -18.35
C HIS A 591 -3.58 18.10 -19.57
N HIS A 592 -2.92 16.94 -19.71
CA HIS A 592 -2.06 16.69 -20.88
C HIS A 592 -2.82 16.29 -22.15
N ARG A 593 -4.16 16.24 -22.12
CA ARG A 593 -4.99 15.89 -23.27
C ARG A 593 -6.32 16.64 -23.25
N SER A 594 -6.80 17.00 -24.44
CA SER A 594 -8.12 17.60 -24.66
C SER A 594 -9.23 16.54 -24.70
N PRO A 595 -10.45 16.84 -24.19
CA PRO A 595 -10.83 18.07 -23.50
C PRO A 595 -10.36 18.10 -22.04
N VAL A 596 -9.89 19.27 -21.59
CA VAL A 596 -9.45 19.48 -20.21
C VAL A 596 -10.64 19.39 -19.24
N VAL A 597 -10.37 18.98 -17.99
CA VAL A 597 -11.37 19.10 -16.92
C VAL A 597 -11.33 20.55 -16.44
N PRO A 598 -12.45 21.30 -16.47
CA PRO A 598 -12.43 22.70 -16.08
C PRO A 598 -12.25 22.84 -14.56
N ASN A 599 -11.63 23.94 -14.15
CA ASN A 599 -11.62 24.34 -12.73
C ASN A 599 -13.03 24.79 -12.33
N ASP A 600 -13.27 24.86 -11.02
CA ASP A 600 -14.47 25.49 -10.51
C ASP A 600 -14.55 26.96 -10.91
N LEU A 601 -15.79 27.44 -11.04
CA LEU A 601 -16.10 28.83 -11.39
C LEU A 601 -15.90 29.81 -10.24
N GLY A 602 -15.51 29.32 -9.06
CA GLY A 602 -15.23 30.14 -7.89
C GLY A 602 -13.97 30.99 -8.08
N GLY A 603 -14.07 32.30 -7.81
CA GLY A 603 -12.96 33.25 -8.00
C GLY A 603 -11.72 33.05 -7.11
N LYS A 604 -11.71 32.08 -6.18
CA LYS A 604 -10.57 31.76 -5.30
C LYS A 604 -9.89 30.43 -5.61
N GLY A 605 -10.43 29.64 -6.55
CA GLY A 605 -9.93 28.30 -6.86
C GLY A 605 -10.15 27.28 -5.74
N GLU A 606 -10.93 27.61 -4.71
CA GLU A 606 -11.29 26.68 -3.64
C GLU A 606 -12.42 25.76 -4.10
N LYS A 607 -12.11 24.47 -4.23
CA LYS A 607 -13.04 23.40 -4.57
C LYS A 607 -13.18 22.43 -3.40
N ASN A 608 -14.36 21.84 -3.21
CA ASN A 608 -14.52 20.78 -2.22
C ASN A 608 -13.68 19.54 -2.62
N ILE A 609 -13.00 18.89 -1.67
CA ILE A 609 -12.13 17.75 -1.99
C ILE A 609 -12.91 16.60 -2.66
N LEU A 610 -14.19 16.40 -2.34
CA LEU A 610 -15.02 15.36 -2.96
C LEU A 610 -15.30 15.70 -4.42
N LEU A 611 -15.55 16.97 -4.76
CA LEU A 611 -15.70 17.41 -6.15
C LEU A 611 -14.38 17.26 -6.92
N TYR A 612 -13.24 17.52 -6.28
CA TYR A 612 -11.93 17.25 -6.88
C TYR A 612 -11.69 15.76 -7.11
N ILE A 613 -12.15 14.88 -6.21
CA ILE A 613 -12.14 13.43 -6.43
C ILE A 613 -13.04 13.07 -7.62
N VAL A 614 -14.21 13.70 -7.78
CA VAL A 614 -15.05 13.50 -8.98
C VAL A 614 -14.26 13.84 -10.25
N ASP A 615 -13.51 14.94 -10.29
CA ASP A 615 -12.65 15.28 -11.43
C ASP A 615 -11.56 14.23 -11.70
N VAL A 616 -10.94 13.68 -10.65
CA VAL A 616 -10.01 12.56 -10.75
C VAL A 616 -10.68 11.31 -11.34
N ILE A 617 -11.93 11.03 -10.95
CA ILE A 617 -12.73 9.94 -11.54
C ILE A 617 -13.08 10.22 -13.00
N GLN A 618 -13.38 11.47 -13.36
CA GLN A 618 -13.62 11.83 -14.76
C GLN A 618 -12.41 11.51 -15.63
N ILE A 619 -11.18 11.73 -15.14
CA ILE A 619 -9.96 11.38 -15.88
C ILE A 619 -9.91 9.88 -16.23
N VAL A 620 -10.28 9.02 -15.29
CA VAL A 620 -10.35 7.56 -15.50
C VAL A 620 -11.31 7.23 -16.64
N LEU A 621 -12.53 7.76 -16.57
CA LEU A 621 -13.62 7.46 -17.51
C LEU A 621 -13.43 8.13 -18.87
N ARG A 622 -12.71 9.26 -18.94
CA ARG A 622 -12.54 10.08 -20.15
C ARG A 622 -11.35 9.64 -20.99
N PHE A 623 -10.18 9.45 -20.39
CA PHE A 623 -8.92 9.34 -21.16
C PHE A 623 -8.45 7.91 -21.41
N ASN A 624 -9.12 6.92 -20.80
CA ASN A 624 -8.80 5.50 -20.97
C ASN A 624 -9.73 4.76 -21.93
N LEU A 625 -10.57 5.49 -22.68
CA LEU A 625 -11.50 4.95 -23.67
C LEU A 625 -10.76 4.37 -24.88
N ASN A 626 -10.29 3.13 -24.76
CA ASN A 626 -9.68 2.35 -25.85
C ASN A 626 -10.00 0.84 -25.68
N LYS A 627 -9.55 -0.01 -26.60
CA LYS A 627 -9.84 -1.46 -26.58
C LYS A 627 -9.24 -2.23 -25.39
N LYS A 628 -8.32 -1.62 -24.63
CA LYS A 628 -7.67 -2.17 -23.43
C LYS A 628 -8.22 -1.54 -22.14
N LEU A 629 -9.48 -1.12 -22.15
CA LEU A 629 -10.15 -0.56 -20.97
C LEU A 629 -10.11 -1.57 -19.82
N ASP A 630 -9.63 -1.15 -18.65
CA ASP A 630 -9.72 -1.94 -17.43
C ASP A 630 -11.10 -1.71 -16.80
N LEU A 631 -12.00 -2.66 -17.03
CA LEU A 631 -13.40 -2.55 -16.59
C LEU A 631 -13.56 -2.58 -15.08
N ASP A 632 -12.69 -3.28 -14.35
CA ASP A 632 -12.74 -3.30 -12.89
C ASP A 632 -12.38 -1.92 -12.33
N ASN A 633 -11.35 -1.26 -12.87
CA ASN A 633 -11.04 0.12 -12.51
C ASN A 633 -12.23 1.05 -12.81
N CYS A 634 -12.94 0.85 -13.92
CA CYS A 634 -14.16 1.60 -14.22
C CYS A 634 -15.29 1.34 -13.22
N LYS A 635 -15.55 0.08 -12.84
CA LYS A 635 -16.57 -0.28 -11.83
C LYS A 635 -16.27 0.37 -10.47
N ILE A 636 -15.01 0.34 -10.02
CA ILE A 636 -14.60 0.99 -8.77
C ILE A 636 -14.80 2.51 -8.89
N ALA A 637 -14.38 3.12 -10.01
CA ALA A 637 -14.53 4.54 -10.26
C ALA A 637 -16.01 5.00 -10.25
N LEU A 638 -16.90 4.25 -10.89
CA LEU A 638 -18.35 4.51 -10.87
C LEU A 638 -18.95 4.34 -9.48
N THR A 639 -18.46 3.37 -8.69
CA THR A 639 -18.87 3.20 -7.29
C THR A 639 -18.44 4.37 -6.40
N ILE A 640 -17.21 4.87 -6.57
CA ILE A 640 -16.72 6.08 -5.88
C ILE A 640 -17.62 7.27 -6.20
N LEU A 641 -17.88 7.51 -7.49
CA LEU A 641 -18.75 8.58 -7.95
C LEU A 641 -20.14 8.46 -7.33
N TYR A 642 -20.72 7.27 -7.35
CA TYR A 642 -22.04 7.02 -6.79
C TYR A 642 -22.10 7.27 -5.27
N HIS A 643 -21.08 6.87 -4.50
CA HIS A 643 -21.01 7.19 -3.07
C HIS A 643 -20.95 8.69 -2.79
N ILE A 644 -20.16 9.44 -3.57
CA ILE A 644 -20.06 10.91 -3.42
C ILE A 644 -21.41 11.57 -3.75
N LEU A 645 -22.06 11.15 -4.83
CA LEU A 645 -23.36 11.71 -5.23
C LEU A 645 -24.48 11.34 -4.25
N LEU A 646 -24.45 10.14 -3.67
CA LEU A 646 -25.38 9.77 -2.61
C LEU A 646 -25.20 10.63 -1.36
N GLU A 647 -23.96 10.99 -1.04
CA GLU A 647 -23.66 11.88 0.07
C GLU A 647 -24.18 13.30 -0.19
N PHE A 648 -23.99 13.83 -1.40
CA PHE A 648 -24.53 15.13 -1.77
C PHE A 648 -26.07 15.17 -1.82
N GLU A 649 -26.73 14.04 -2.09
CA GLU A 649 -28.19 13.96 -2.02
C GLU A 649 -28.70 14.16 -0.58
N GLU A 650 -27.98 13.62 0.41
CA GLU A 650 -28.31 13.74 1.83
C GLU A 650 -27.94 15.11 2.39
N THR A 651 -26.72 15.55 2.10
CA THR A 651 -26.15 16.80 2.62
C THR A 651 -25.24 17.42 1.53
N PRO A 652 -25.78 18.31 0.68
CA PRO A 652 -24.99 19.01 -0.32
C PRO A 652 -23.85 19.81 0.33
N VAL A 653 -22.69 19.85 -0.33
CA VAL A 653 -21.58 20.70 0.10
C VAL A 653 -21.82 22.16 -0.27
N ASP A 654 -21.19 23.07 0.46
CA ASP A 654 -21.23 24.50 0.16
C ASP A 654 -20.68 24.76 -1.25
N ASN A 655 -21.28 25.73 -1.95
CA ASN A 655 -20.89 26.12 -3.33
C ASN A 655 -20.90 24.99 -4.36
N ILE A 656 -21.64 23.89 -4.15
CA ILE A 656 -21.81 22.79 -5.11
C ILE A 656 -22.29 23.23 -6.51
N GLY A 657 -22.94 24.41 -6.62
CA GLY A 657 -23.31 25.02 -7.89
C GLY A 657 -22.14 25.62 -8.69
N ALA A 658 -20.96 25.82 -8.09
CA ALA A 658 -19.76 26.29 -8.81
C ALA A 658 -19.10 25.19 -9.65
N TYR A 659 -19.48 23.93 -9.40
CA TYR A 659 -18.99 22.76 -10.10
C TYR A 659 -19.58 22.62 -11.50
N ARG A 660 -18.73 22.22 -12.45
CA ARG A 660 -19.09 22.08 -13.87
C ARG A 660 -19.77 20.74 -14.16
N TRP A 661 -21.03 20.62 -13.77
CA TRP A 661 -21.83 19.40 -13.88
C TRP A 661 -21.97 18.87 -15.31
N VAL A 662 -22.11 19.77 -16.30
CA VAL A 662 -22.21 19.42 -17.72
C VAL A 662 -21.04 18.55 -18.19
N GLU A 663 -19.83 18.79 -17.69
CA GLU A 663 -18.64 18.02 -18.08
C GLU A 663 -18.67 16.58 -17.54
N LEU A 664 -19.21 16.39 -16.33
CA LEU A 664 -19.45 15.06 -15.77
C LEU A 664 -20.47 14.29 -16.63
N TYR A 665 -21.58 14.92 -17.02
CA TYR A 665 -22.61 14.29 -17.84
C TYR A 665 -22.08 13.88 -19.21
N ARG A 666 -21.32 14.77 -19.85
CA ARG A 666 -20.63 14.47 -21.10
C ARG A 666 -19.69 13.29 -20.92
N THR A 667 -18.90 13.26 -19.86
CA THR A 667 -17.98 12.14 -19.58
C THR A 667 -18.75 10.82 -19.46
N LEU A 668 -19.83 10.76 -18.68
CA LEU A 668 -20.66 9.57 -18.48
C LEU A 668 -21.35 9.10 -19.77
N ILE A 669 -21.93 10.01 -20.55
CA ILE A 669 -22.61 9.69 -21.81
C ILE A 669 -21.60 9.20 -22.85
N HIS A 670 -20.44 9.85 -22.98
CA HIS A 670 -19.41 9.39 -23.90
C HIS A 670 -18.84 8.03 -23.48
N PHE A 671 -18.65 7.81 -22.18
CA PHE A 671 -18.22 6.53 -21.63
C PHE A 671 -19.23 5.44 -22.01
N VAL A 672 -20.53 5.57 -21.67
CA VAL A 672 -21.52 4.52 -21.94
C VAL A 672 -21.67 4.23 -23.45
N LYS A 673 -21.64 5.27 -24.29
CA LYS A 673 -21.64 5.12 -25.76
C LYS A 673 -20.39 4.39 -26.25
N PHE A 674 -19.23 4.69 -25.68
CA PHE A 674 -17.98 4.04 -26.03
C PHE A 674 -17.99 2.56 -25.65
N VAL A 675 -18.37 2.21 -24.41
CA VAL A 675 -18.39 0.81 -23.99
C VAL A 675 -19.41 0.04 -24.83
N ALA A 676 -20.60 0.61 -25.07
CA ALA A 676 -21.66 -0.03 -25.85
C ALA A 676 -21.28 -0.31 -27.31
N LYS A 677 -20.35 0.47 -27.87
CA LYS A 677 -19.85 0.31 -29.24
C LYS A 677 -18.70 -0.69 -29.34
N ASN A 678 -17.86 -0.82 -28.31
CA ASN A 678 -16.54 -1.44 -28.45
C ASN A 678 -16.34 -2.75 -27.67
N PHE A 679 -17.22 -3.10 -26.73
CA PHE A 679 -17.06 -4.28 -25.86
C PHE A 679 -18.17 -5.31 -26.07
N ASN A 680 -17.88 -6.55 -25.70
CA ASN A 680 -18.84 -7.65 -25.75
C ASN A 680 -20.00 -7.40 -24.77
N GLU A 681 -21.16 -7.97 -25.06
CA GLU A 681 -22.38 -7.72 -24.27
C GLU A 681 -22.26 -8.14 -22.80
N GLU A 682 -21.52 -9.20 -22.46
CA GLU A 682 -21.45 -9.70 -21.09
C GLU A 682 -20.77 -8.72 -20.14
N ASP A 683 -19.59 -8.22 -20.53
CA ASP A 683 -18.79 -7.31 -19.72
C ASP A 683 -19.39 -5.89 -19.61
N LEU A 684 -20.14 -5.49 -20.64
CA LEU A 684 -20.75 -4.17 -20.81
C LEU A 684 -21.96 -3.93 -19.88
N LYS A 685 -22.72 -4.99 -19.59
CA LYS A 685 -24.01 -4.94 -18.90
C LYS A 685 -23.95 -4.22 -17.54
N TYR A 686 -22.91 -4.50 -16.76
CA TYR A 686 -22.73 -3.98 -15.40
C TYR A 686 -22.48 -2.47 -15.38
N VAL A 687 -21.47 -2.01 -16.14
CA VAL A 687 -21.07 -0.59 -16.15
C VAL A 687 -22.14 0.29 -16.81
N VAL A 688 -22.94 -0.25 -17.73
CA VAL A 688 -24.11 0.44 -18.28
C VAL A 688 -25.14 0.66 -17.19
N GLU A 689 -25.52 -0.39 -16.46
CA GLU A 689 -26.48 -0.28 -15.36
C GLU A 689 -26.02 0.71 -14.29
N GLU A 690 -24.74 0.67 -13.91
CA GLU A 690 -24.14 1.63 -12.95
C GLU A 690 -24.28 3.09 -13.41
N VAL A 691 -24.01 3.39 -14.69
CA VAL A 691 -24.15 4.74 -15.25
C VAL A 691 -25.61 5.20 -15.24
N TYR A 692 -26.56 4.34 -15.60
CA TYR A 692 -27.98 4.70 -15.59
C TYR A 692 -28.54 4.87 -14.18
N SER A 693 -28.03 4.14 -13.19
CA SER A 693 -28.33 4.37 -11.79
C SER A 693 -27.74 5.69 -11.27
N ILE A 694 -26.57 6.11 -11.77
CA ILE A 694 -26.03 7.46 -11.51
C ILE A 694 -26.93 8.54 -12.12
N PHE A 695 -27.42 8.36 -13.35
CA PHE A 695 -28.42 9.27 -13.93
C PHE A 695 -29.69 9.31 -13.09
N ASP A 696 -30.18 8.16 -12.62
CA ASP A 696 -31.39 8.10 -11.80
C ASP A 696 -31.23 8.89 -10.49
N LEU A 697 -30.07 8.78 -9.85
CA LEU A 697 -29.71 9.53 -8.65
C LEU A 697 -29.70 11.04 -8.88
N ILE A 698 -29.05 11.50 -9.95
CA ILE A 698 -28.95 12.95 -10.27
C ILE A 698 -30.31 13.51 -10.72
N LEU A 699 -31.17 12.69 -11.33
CA LEU A 699 -32.57 13.04 -11.64
C LEU A 699 -33.46 13.06 -10.38
N GLY A 700 -32.90 12.77 -9.20
CA GLY A 700 -33.60 12.85 -7.93
C GLY A 700 -34.02 14.26 -7.52
N PRO A 701 -34.97 14.37 -6.57
CA PRO A 701 -35.54 15.64 -6.14
C PRO A 701 -34.53 16.53 -5.40
N SER A 702 -33.56 15.97 -4.67
CA SER A 702 -32.55 16.77 -3.95
C SER A 702 -31.65 17.58 -4.89
N TYR A 703 -31.48 17.14 -6.14
CA TYR A 703 -30.68 17.82 -7.16
C TYR A 703 -31.44 18.92 -7.90
N ASP A 704 -32.76 19.06 -7.71
CA ASP A 704 -33.54 20.17 -8.27
C ASP A 704 -33.13 21.53 -7.70
N GLY A 705 -32.73 21.55 -6.43
CA GLY A 705 -32.31 22.77 -5.73
C GLY A 705 -30.88 23.22 -6.02
N ILE A 706 -30.11 22.45 -6.81
CA ILE A 706 -28.73 22.80 -7.16
C ILE A 706 -28.74 23.49 -8.52
N PHE A 707 -28.22 24.70 -8.55
CA PHE A 707 -28.14 25.53 -9.75
C PHE A 707 -26.68 25.78 -10.12
N GLU A 708 -26.30 25.50 -11.37
CA GLU A 708 -24.96 25.79 -11.85
C GLU A 708 -24.78 27.31 -11.99
N ILE A 709 -23.69 27.84 -11.43
CA ILE A 709 -23.32 29.24 -11.56
C ILE A 709 -22.81 29.45 -13.00
N SER A 710 -23.31 30.43 -13.73
CA SER A 710 -22.82 30.71 -15.09
C SER A 710 -21.57 31.61 -15.06
N GLU A 711 -20.59 31.36 -15.94
CA GLU A 711 -19.43 32.25 -16.19
C GLU A 711 -19.88 33.67 -16.59
N ASP A 712 -21.00 33.78 -17.30
CA ASP A 712 -21.51 35.04 -17.86
C ASP A 712 -22.41 35.83 -16.90
N SER A 713 -22.45 35.45 -15.62
CA SER A 713 -23.32 36.07 -14.61
C SER A 713 -23.11 37.58 -14.40
N TRP A 714 -22.05 38.17 -14.99
CA TRP A 714 -21.74 39.59 -14.92
C TRP A 714 -22.05 40.42 -16.18
N ILE A 715 -22.33 39.83 -17.35
CA ILE A 715 -22.25 40.61 -18.61
C ILE A 715 -23.59 40.94 -19.29
N MET A 716 -24.68 40.19 -19.15
CA MET A 716 -25.99 40.60 -19.71
C MET A 716 -27.17 40.05 -18.91
N GLY A 717 -28.14 40.91 -18.62
CA GLY A 717 -29.35 40.56 -17.86
C GLY A 717 -30.17 39.45 -18.52
N SER A 718 -30.71 38.57 -17.68
CA SER A 718 -31.60 37.43 -17.99
C SER A 718 -30.96 36.17 -18.59
N HIS A 719 -30.07 35.52 -17.84
CA HIS A 719 -29.88 34.07 -18.00
C HIS A 719 -30.74 33.33 -16.98
N SER A 720 -31.59 32.42 -17.46
CA SER A 720 -32.34 31.49 -16.60
C SER A 720 -31.32 30.69 -15.79
N VAL A 721 -31.34 30.82 -14.47
CA VAL A 721 -30.59 29.95 -13.58
C VAL A 721 -31.10 28.52 -13.83
N LYS A 722 -30.27 27.66 -14.43
CA LYS A 722 -30.62 26.29 -14.81
C LYS A 722 -30.19 25.35 -13.70
N SER A 723 -31.07 24.40 -13.36
CA SER A 723 -30.72 23.39 -12.35
C SER A 723 -29.83 22.31 -12.96
N VAL A 724 -29.06 21.66 -12.10
CA VAL A 724 -28.21 20.51 -12.42
C VAL A 724 -29.01 19.41 -13.13
N LYS A 725 -30.26 19.20 -12.73
CA LYS A 725 -31.20 18.29 -13.40
C LYS A 725 -31.56 18.74 -14.81
N TYR A 726 -31.87 20.02 -15.00
CA TYR A 726 -32.20 20.56 -16.32
C TYR A 726 -31.03 20.32 -17.30
N ASP A 727 -29.80 20.60 -16.87
CA ASP A 727 -28.62 20.45 -17.73
C ASP A 727 -28.31 18.98 -18.06
N LEU A 728 -28.59 18.05 -17.12
CA LEU A 728 -28.54 16.62 -17.41
C LEU A 728 -29.56 16.24 -18.49
N LEU A 729 -30.82 16.66 -18.35
CA LEU A 729 -31.87 16.38 -19.33
C LEU A 729 -31.56 16.96 -20.70
N LEU A 730 -31.03 18.18 -20.76
CA LEU A 730 -30.59 18.80 -22.00
C LEU A 730 -29.46 18.00 -22.67
N THR A 731 -28.48 17.53 -21.87
CA THR A 731 -27.36 16.72 -22.39
C THR A 731 -27.83 15.33 -22.83
N MET A 732 -28.78 14.72 -22.11
CA MET A 732 -29.42 13.47 -22.52
C MET A 732 -30.21 13.65 -23.82
N LEU A 733 -30.94 14.77 -23.99
CA LEU A 733 -31.67 15.08 -25.21
C LEU A 733 -30.74 15.17 -26.44
N GLN A 734 -29.57 15.82 -26.29
CA GLN A 734 -28.53 15.88 -27.33
C GLN A 734 -28.01 14.49 -27.75
N HIS A 735 -28.23 13.46 -26.94
CA HIS A 735 -27.81 12.09 -27.17
C HIS A 735 -28.96 11.07 -27.03
N LEU A 736 -30.20 11.51 -27.24
CA LEU A 736 -31.39 10.75 -26.87
C LEU A 736 -31.45 9.38 -27.55
N GLN A 737 -31.31 9.35 -28.88
CA GLN A 737 -31.44 8.10 -29.65
C GLN A 737 -30.41 7.02 -29.23
N PRO A 738 -29.09 7.31 -29.13
CA PRO A 738 -28.14 6.35 -28.57
C PRO A 738 -28.49 5.88 -27.16
N LEU A 739 -28.90 6.81 -26.27
CA LEU A 739 -29.21 6.48 -24.87
C LEU A 739 -30.46 5.62 -24.75
N VAL A 740 -31.52 5.89 -25.50
CA VAL A 740 -32.74 5.06 -25.50
C VAL A 740 -32.42 3.64 -26.00
N ASN A 741 -31.62 3.52 -27.06
CA ASN A 741 -31.23 2.22 -27.61
C ASN A 741 -30.38 1.39 -26.63
N ILE A 742 -29.42 2.02 -25.95
CA ILE A 742 -28.60 1.36 -24.93
C ILE A 742 -29.49 0.95 -23.74
N TYR A 743 -30.32 1.87 -23.24
CA TYR A 743 -31.24 1.61 -22.13
C TYR A 743 -32.14 0.40 -22.40
N GLY A 744 -32.84 0.39 -23.54
CA GLY A 744 -33.73 -0.70 -23.92
C GLY A 744 -33.03 -2.05 -24.13
N ARG A 745 -31.76 -2.04 -24.54
CA ARG A 745 -30.97 -3.27 -24.76
C ARG A 745 -30.45 -3.89 -23.46
N PHE A 746 -30.05 -3.08 -22.49
CA PHE A 746 -29.31 -3.54 -21.30
C PHE A 746 -30.09 -3.44 -19.98
N LEU A 747 -31.29 -2.86 -19.94
CA LEU A 747 -32.02 -2.66 -18.67
C LEU A 747 -33.46 -3.20 -18.74
N PRO A 748 -33.65 -4.53 -18.66
CA PRO A 748 -34.99 -5.12 -18.67
C PRO A 748 -35.78 -4.86 -17.37
N LYS A 749 -35.13 -4.95 -16.20
CA LYS A 749 -35.70 -4.52 -14.91
C LYS A 749 -35.37 -3.05 -14.69
N LYS A 750 -36.36 -2.28 -14.24
CA LYS A 750 -36.27 -0.82 -14.16
C LYS A 750 -36.36 -0.27 -12.75
N GLU A 751 -36.35 -1.16 -11.76
CA GLU A 751 -36.59 -0.82 -10.35
C GLU A 751 -35.61 0.22 -9.79
N ASN A 752 -34.32 0.14 -10.15
CA ASN A 752 -33.26 1.06 -9.73
C ASN A 752 -33.02 2.22 -10.71
N THR A 753 -33.87 2.36 -11.75
CA THR A 753 -33.72 3.37 -12.81
C THR A 753 -35.06 3.99 -13.22
N LYS A 754 -36.04 4.01 -12.31
CA LYS A 754 -37.44 4.41 -12.60
C LYS A 754 -37.55 5.85 -13.09
N ARG A 755 -36.80 6.78 -12.49
CA ARG A 755 -36.83 8.19 -12.91
C ARG A 755 -36.21 8.33 -14.28
N THR A 756 -35.07 7.68 -14.50
CA THR A 756 -34.41 7.70 -15.82
C THR A 756 -35.33 7.15 -16.91
N GLU A 757 -36.06 6.06 -16.66
CA GLU A 757 -37.07 5.53 -17.58
C GLU A 757 -38.15 6.57 -17.91
N LEU A 758 -38.73 7.17 -16.86
CA LEU A 758 -39.83 8.12 -16.97
C LEU A 758 -39.42 9.34 -17.82
N TYR A 759 -38.24 9.90 -17.54
CA TYR A 759 -37.70 11.02 -18.30
C TYR A 759 -37.35 10.63 -19.74
N LEU A 760 -36.70 9.48 -19.98
CA LEU A 760 -36.40 9.02 -21.35
C LEU A 760 -37.67 8.79 -22.17
N THR A 761 -38.71 8.23 -21.56
CA THR A 761 -40.02 8.00 -22.20
C THR A 761 -40.65 9.33 -22.58
N ARG A 762 -40.73 10.27 -21.63
CA ARG A 762 -41.33 11.59 -21.87
C ARG A 762 -40.54 12.41 -22.91
N LEU A 763 -39.21 12.33 -22.90
CA LEU A 763 -38.37 12.94 -23.93
C LEU A 763 -38.66 12.35 -25.31
N THR A 764 -38.86 11.04 -25.42
CA THR A 764 -39.19 10.37 -26.69
C THR A 764 -40.60 10.71 -27.19
N GLU A 765 -41.54 11.00 -26.30
CA GLU A 765 -42.89 11.45 -26.65
C GLU A 765 -42.93 12.90 -27.16
N GLU A 766 -42.17 13.79 -26.53
CA GLU A 766 -42.16 15.23 -26.86
C GLU A 766 -41.15 15.60 -27.98
N PHE A 767 -40.15 14.75 -28.19
CA PHE A 767 -39.11 14.91 -29.22
C PHE A 767 -39.07 13.69 -30.13
N ASP A 768 -39.39 13.90 -31.41
CA ASP A 768 -39.34 12.86 -32.41
C ASP A 768 -37.87 12.47 -32.67
N LEU A 769 -37.56 11.20 -32.40
CA LEU A 769 -36.24 10.61 -32.57
C LEU A 769 -35.76 10.61 -34.03
N SER A 770 -36.67 10.72 -34.99
CA SER A 770 -36.39 10.74 -36.42
C SER A 770 -36.25 12.16 -37.00
N GLU A 771 -36.52 13.19 -36.20
CA GLU A 771 -36.46 14.58 -36.64
C GLU A 771 -35.01 15.08 -36.72
N THR A 772 -34.60 15.52 -37.91
CA THR A 772 -33.25 16.08 -38.17
C THR A 772 -33.21 17.61 -38.16
N ARG A 773 -34.34 18.27 -37.87
CA ARG A 773 -34.45 19.72 -37.89
C ARG A 773 -33.79 20.33 -36.64
N GLU A 774 -32.97 21.35 -36.84
CA GLU A 774 -32.51 22.20 -35.72
C GLU A 774 -33.71 22.95 -35.14
N ARG A 775 -34.02 22.67 -33.86
CA ARG A 775 -35.11 23.32 -33.13
C ARG A 775 -34.60 24.59 -32.45
N ASP A 776 -35.50 25.56 -32.28
CA ASP A 776 -35.22 26.77 -31.51
C ASP A 776 -34.99 26.40 -30.04
N LEU A 777 -33.94 26.96 -29.43
CA LEU A 777 -33.61 26.77 -28.03
C LEU A 777 -34.78 27.21 -27.12
N TYR A 778 -35.55 28.23 -27.50
CA TYR A 778 -36.73 28.65 -26.73
C TYR A 778 -37.80 27.56 -26.69
N GLU A 779 -38.06 26.90 -27.81
CA GLU A 779 -39.00 25.77 -27.90
C GLU A 779 -38.52 24.59 -27.05
N VAL A 780 -37.24 24.24 -27.16
CA VAL A 780 -36.61 23.17 -26.38
C VAL A 780 -36.72 23.48 -24.88
N ASN A 781 -36.42 24.71 -24.47
CA ASN A 781 -36.53 25.14 -23.08
C ASN A 781 -37.98 25.04 -22.58
N ALA A 782 -38.97 25.48 -23.36
CA ALA A 782 -40.37 25.40 -22.97
C ALA A 782 -40.83 23.94 -22.77
N LYS A 783 -40.46 23.04 -23.69
CA LYS A 783 -40.78 21.61 -23.59
C LYS A 783 -40.05 20.93 -22.42
N LEU A 784 -38.77 21.20 -22.22
CA LEU A 784 -38.02 20.64 -21.08
C LEU A 784 -38.55 21.14 -19.73
N SER A 785 -38.86 22.44 -19.62
CA SER A 785 -39.48 23.01 -18.41
C SER A 785 -40.84 22.39 -18.13
N LYS A 786 -41.64 22.12 -19.17
CA LYS A 786 -42.91 21.39 -19.05
C LYS A 786 -42.69 19.97 -18.50
N ILE A 787 -41.75 19.21 -19.07
CA ILE A 787 -41.41 17.85 -18.60
C ILE A 787 -40.94 17.88 -17.14
N MET A 788 -40.10 18.84 -16.77
CA MET A 788 -39.63 19.00 -15.39
C MET A 788 -40.75 19.38 -14.43
N SER A 789 -41.72 20.19 -14.86
CA SER A 789 -42.89 20.53 -14.04
C SER A 789 -43.86 19.36 -13.90
N GLU A 790 -43.96 18.48 -14.91
CA GLU A 790 -44.85 17.30 -14.90
C GLU A 790 -44.29 16.15 -14.06
N LEU A 791 -42.96 15.94 -14.12
CA LEU A 791 -42.29 14.79 -13.51
C LEU A 791 -41.49 15.15 -12.24
N GLY A 792 -41.16 16.43 -12.05
CA GLY A 792 -40.42 16.92 -10.89
C GLY A 792 -41.31 17.11 -9.66
N THR A 793 -40.69 17.19 -8.50
CA THR A 793 -41.37 17.54 -7.25
C THR A 793 -41.65 19.03 -7.19
N ASN A 794 -42.85 19.41 -6.74
CA ASN A 794 -43.22 20.82 -6.63
C ASN A 794 -42.28 21.52 -5.62
N PRO A 795 -41.70 22.70 -5.90
CA PRO A 795 -40.80 23.41 -4.99
C PRO A 795 -41.40 23.66 -3.59
N GLU A 796 -42.72 23.77 -3.52
CA GLU A 796 -43.49 23.94 -2.28
C GLU A 796 -43.55 22.67 -1.41
N ASP A 797 -43.39 21.48 -1.99
CA ASP A 797 -43.41 20.19 -1.27
C ASP A 797 -42.08 19.94 -0.53
N HIS A 798 -40.97 20.48 -1.04
CA HIS A 798 -39.64 20.40 -0.40
C HIS A 798 -39.57 21.13 0.96
N LYS A 799 -40.50 22.04 1.24
CA LYS A 799 -40.59 22.76 2.52
C LYS A 799 -41.31 21.95 3.62
N LYS A 800 -42.01 20.87 3.27
CA LYS A 800 -42.91 20.14 4.21
C LYS A 800 -42.33 18.81 4.69
N GLU A 801 -41.63 18.06 3.85
CA GLU A 801 -40.89 16.84 4.23
C GLU A 801 -39.63 16.70 3.35
N LYS A 802 -38.51 16.23 3.91
CA LYS A 802 -37.33 15.89 3.10
C LYS A 802 -37.74 14.75 2.15
N PRO A 803 -37.53 14.86 0.82
CA PRO A 803 -37.88 13.78 -0.10
C PRO A 803 -37.12 12.49 0.28
N PRO A 804 -37.70 11.31 0.03
CA PRO A 804 -37.03 10.05 0.30
C PRO A 804 -35.74 9.98 -0.52
N LEU A 805 -34.65 9.60 0.14
CA LEU A 805 -33.34 9.39 -0.50
C LEU A 805 -33.44 8.33 -1.60
N THR A 806 -32.58 8.47 -2.59
CA THR A 806 -32.42 7.46 -3.63
C THR A 806 -31.89 6.18 -2.98
N THR A 807 -32.78 5.22 -2.77
CA THR A 807 -32.43 3.91 -2.24
C THR A 807 -32.37 2.93 -3.39
N VAL A 808 -31.17 2.53 -3.75
CA VAL A 808 -30.95 1.46 -4.71
C VAL A 808 -31.09 0.12 -4.01
N SER A 809 -31.93 -0.76 -4.56
CA SER A 809 -32.11 -2.11 -4.04
C SER A 809 -31.09 -3.03 -4.69
N LEU A 810 -30.14 -3.53 -3.89
CA LEU A 810 -29.08 -4.43 -4.36
C LEU A 810 -29.63 -5.70 -5.03
N GLY A 811 -30.76 -6.21 -4.55
CA GLY A 811 -31.42 -7.40 -5.13
C GLY A 811 -32.21 -7.10 -6.41
N ALA A 812 -32.43 -5.82 -6.73
CA ALA A 812 -33.24 -5.37 -7.86
C ALA A 812 -32.42 -5.10 -9.13
N PHE A 813 -31.09 -5.17 -9.05
CA PHE A 813 -30.24 -5.03 -10.24
C PHE A 813 -30.50 -6.14 -11.25
N ASN A 814 -30.26 -5.81 -12.51
CA ASN A 814 -30.32 -6.74 -13.63
C ASN A 814 -29.14 -7.71 -13.59
N TYR A 815 -28.00 -7.26 -13.06
CA TYR A 815 -26.76 -8.01 -13.10
C TYR A 815 -26.09 -8.09 -11.73
N ALA A 816 -25.56 -9.27 -11.39
CA ALA A 816 -25.04 -9.57 -10.06
C ALA A 816 -23.79 -8.73 -9.68
N ASP A 817 -22.99 -8.33 -10.66
CA ASP A 817 -21.77 -7.54 -10.42
C ASP A 817 -21.99 -6.02 -10.47
N THR A 818 -23.21 -5.57 -10.80
CA THR A 818 -23.54 -4.14 -10.80
C THR A 818 -23.34 -3.59 -9.39
N PHE A 819 -22.50 -2.57 -9.25
CA PHE A 819 -22.15 -1.99 -7.96
C PHE A 819 -21.64 -3.03 -6.94
N LYS A 820 -20.89 -4.04 -7.40
CA LYS A 820 -20.32 -5.07 -6.51
C LYS A 820 -19.47 -4.50 -5.36
N TYR A 821 -18.95 -3.29 -5.55
CA TYR A 821 -18.12 -2.56 -4.58
C TYR A 821 -18.92 -1.67 -3.60
N LEU A 822 -20.24 -1.55 -3.73
CA LEU A 822 -21.06 -0.55 -3.02
C LEU A 822 -21.19 -0.82 -1.51
N ASP A 823 -21.31 -2.09 -1.11
CA ASP A 823 -21.74 -2.44 0.24
C ASP A 823 -20.67 -3.19 1.05
N ARG A 824 -19.54 -3.54 0.41
CA ARG A 824 -18.48 -4.36 0.99
C ARG A 824 -17.30 -3.45 1.37
N TYR A 825 -17.23 -3.03 2.63
CA TYR A 825 -16.12 -2.21 3.13
C TYR A 825 -15.15 -2.98 4.06
N GLN A 826 -15.64 -3.85 4.93
CA GLN A 826 -14.79 -4.35 6.02
C GLN A 826 -13.70 -5.33 5.57
N ASP A 827 -13.90 -6.06 4.47
CA ASP A 827 -12.94 -7.05 3.98
C ASP A 827 -12.86 -7.10 2.45
N TYR A 828 -13.30 -6.05 1.73
CA TYR A 828 -13.28 -6.07 0.27
C TYR A 828 -11.91 -5.75 -0.31
N ILE A 829 -11.01 -6.63 0.03
CA ILE A 829 -10.19 -7.29 -0.93
C ILE A 829 -11.12 -8.08 -1.89
N ASP A 830 -11.63 -7.45 -2.96
CA ASP A 830 -12.18 -8.22 -4.11
C ASP A 830 -11.03 -8.79 -4.91
N PHE A 831 -10.38 -9.73 -4.27
CA PHE A 831 -9.43 -10.57 -4.91
C PHE A 831 -10.13 -11.82 -5.45
N ASP A 832 -11.15 -11.66 -6.29
CA ASP A 832 -11.37 -12.67 -7.34
C ASP A 832 -10.10 -12.83 -8.22
N LYS A 833 -9.09 -11.95 -8.02
CA LYS A 833 -7.67 -12.19 -8.30
C LYS A 833 -6.73 -11.81 -7.13
N GLN A 834 -6.57 -12.63 -6.07
CA GLN A 834 -5.44 -12.48 -5.08
C GLN A 834 -4.11 -12.44 -5.84
N VAL A 835 -4.15 -13.07 -7.00
CA VAL A 835 -3.27 -12.97 -8.16
C VAL A 835 -2.77 -11.56 -8.52
N GLU A 836 -3.62 -10.53 -8.62
CA GLU A 836 -3.20 -9.24 -9.18
C GLU A 836 -2.24 -8.49 -8.24
N ILE A 837 -2.51 -8.50 -6.93
CA ILE A 837 -1.59 -7.89 -5.97
C ILE A 837 -0.25 -8.66 -5.92
N LEU A 838 -0.29 -9.97 -6.12
CA LEU A 838 0.92 -10.80 -6.18
C LEU A 838 1.73 -10.50 -7.44
N ASP A 839 1.06 -10.27 -8.58
CA ASP A 839 1.70 -9.77 -9.80
C ASP A 839 2.33 -8.39 -9.60
N MET A 840 1.63 -7.51 -8.88
CA MET A 840 2.16 -6.20 -8.51
C MET A 840 3.39 -6.33 -7.61
N PHE A 841 3.37 -7.18 -6.58
CA PHE A 841 4.55 -7.43 -5.73
C PHE A 841 5.71 -7.94 -6.57
N ALA A 842 5.48 -8.93 -7.44
CA ALA A 842 6.49 -9.46 -8.34
C ALA A 842 7.12 -8.37 -9.23
N VAL A 843 6.32 -7.43 -9.74
CA VAL A 843 6.81 -6.29 -10.54
C VAL A 843 7.65 -5.32 -9.69
N LEU A 844 7.23 -5.03 -8.46
CA LEU A 844 7.94 -4.13 -7.56
C LEU A 844 9.29 -4.68 -7.11
N TYR A 845 9.35 -5.96 -6.77
CA TYR A 845 10.59 -6.63 -6.39
C TYR A 845 11.58 -6.78 -7.57
N ASP A 846 11.09 -6.84 -8.82
CA ASP A 846 11.93 -6.89 -10.02
C ASP A 846 12.43 -5.48 -10.46
N PHE A 847 11.96 -4.41 -9.82
CA PHE A 847 12.29 -3.04 -10.24
C PHE A 847 13.68 -2.60 -9.76
N THR A 848 14.48 -2.04 -10.68
CA THR A 848 15.78 -1.44 -10.37
C THR A 848 15.66 0.06 -10.16
N TRP A 849 15.77 0.50 -8.91
CA TRP A 849 15.58 1.90 -8.51
C TRP A 849 16.72 2.83 -8.94
N VAL A 850 17.95 2.32 -8.93
CA VAL A 850 19.14 3.06 -9.34
C VAL A 850 19.78 2.35 -10.53
N SER A 851 19.77 3.00 -11.70
CA SER A 851 20.51 2.49 -12.86
C SER A 851 22.00 2.53 -12.58
N ARG A 852 22.64 1.36 -12.46
CA ARG A 852 24.11 1.24 -12.51
C ARG A 852 24.57 1.54 -13.93
N ARG A 853 24.74 2.82 -14.27
CA ARG A 853 25.54 3.22 -15.44
C ARG A 853 26.99 2.82 -15.17
N GLY A 854 27.34 1.57 -15.49
CA GLY A 854 28.66 1.03 -15.18
C GLY A 854 28.87 -0.46 -15.43
N LYS A 855 28.01 -1.15 -16.20
CA LYS A 855 28.40 -2.43 -16.81
C LYS A 855 28.34 -2.26 -18.33
N LYS A 856 29.47 -1.83 -18.88
CA LYS A 856 29.88 -2.19 -20.24
C LYS A 856 30.48 -3.59 -20.18
#